data_AF-A0A2E7L1T2-F1
#
_entry.id   AF-A0A2E7L1T2-F1
#
_cell.length_a   1.000
_cell.length_b   1.000
_cell.length_c   1.000
_cell.angle_alpha   90.00
_cell.angle_beta   90.00
_cell.angle_gamma   90.00
#
_symmetry.space_group_name_H-M   'P 1'
#
loop_
_entity.id
_entity.type
_entity.pdbx_description
1 polymer ?
#
loop_
_entity_poly.entity_id
_entity_poly.type
_entity_poly.pdbx_seq_one_letter_code
_entity_poly.pdbx_strand_id
1 'polypeptide(L)'
;MPVNLISTAEKQAAHRRFGTSNPKPLARYVGLLPAALLSCLLPAVLRAERPDRFVAMRTDGKRFSGNTLGDWKQGPPTLDGHDVFNAEPTLSWLLDRQAFRQPPATSFIESVTGERLPGAVLGYRSSTGHQETQPAPHFLVRAAENAALPGDGAPPPPVRFAVSWARRIVWDSRQPEEYQPGNVFFRDGRRLRFRAVRWSDQAVRLLTPTGTTRVAWKDLRELHFPQRDVWESYLDELATLAVSSQSQLIQLETTQGLLMTGTRKSLLTRPATNPPSARWLVGLQPAWSLDPVWVAAETVLVWRQFQASQVPLHRIHPSHTISRLSLGGAGPRWQTNRNVQGGNLRSGGLDYGWGFGVHAFSELGFPLPPMRCVFRTAVGLDQISGPGGCIQARIRLGKASTASYETPPLVGSTDVRQSGAISCDPANQHLFLEVDPLISSRPAGADPLEIRDTTNWLEPRLQLSTTPLERQLRQRYPRQIKAWQGWDVVKETANGIRYEQVWTDVASPPGRFLTGVVATEQPFALTAEKKQTAPVRWLVVGASRPATSESPPQLEIHVDGQHVTTAPVPLRAERQQTLSPIAVRLQPLSGKSANRRFEIRQLPSTDRVPVIWHSIRLVDQLPTRYEWLDEPAATVPADPPLPWTSEDHYTGAHAVQVTSAATVELTLSHPLPIRQFPQWGEYRFLRFALKASSPGRVFLEMRTTAEGTPLVGYLAGPSEPIPAPFRQVWKEPLPDRWLVITRDLFRDFGTCHLSRLTLRVAEGGPVSIDHIYLSSRTADLQPATPPK
;
A
#
# COMPACT_ATOMS: atom_id res chain seq x y z
N MET A 1 7.13 46.30 -22.34
CA MET A 1 7.47 47.68 -21.97
C MET A 1 8.47 47.65 -20.82
N PRO A 2 9.54 48.45 -20.85
CA PRO A 2 10.84 48.16 -20.22
C PRO A 2 11.02 48.90 -18.87
N VAL A 3 11.74 48.33 -17.89
CA VAL A 3 13.18 48.52 -17.55
C VAL A 3 13.53 49.88 -16.90
N ASN A 4 14.09 49.82 -15.66
CA ASN A 4 15.31 50.51 -15.15
C ASN A 4 15.25 50.54 -13.60
N LEU A 5 16.15 49.89 -12.85
CA LEU A 5 17.61 50.07 -12.63
C LEU A 5 17.98 51.20 -11.64
N ILE A 6 18.58 50.75 -10.51
CA ILE A 6 19.81 51.24 -9.86
C ILE A 6 19.85 52.69 -9.34
N SER A 7 20.12 52.89 -8.05
CA SER A 7 21.45 53.35 -7.58
C SER A 7 21.52 53.63 -6.08
N THR A 8 22.53 53.02 -5.49
CA THR A 8 23.20 53.26 -4.22
C THR A 8 23.84 54.64 -4.08
N ALA A 9 24.04 55.05 -2.81
CA ALA A 9 25.34 55.44 -2.21
C ALA A 9 25.42 56.82 -1.52
N GLU A 10 25.67 56.75 -0.21
CA GLU A 10 26.80 57.35 0.52
C GLU A 10 26.92 58.84 0.91
N LYS A 11 27.55 58.97 2.09
CA LYS A 11 28.34 60.07 2.71
C LYS A 11 27.55 61.14 3.46
N GLN A 12 27.64 61.25 4.80
CA GLN A 12 28.75 61.40 5.76
C GLN A 12 28.86 62.84 6.28
N ALA A 13 28.76 62.92 7.61
CA ALA A 13 29.50 63.79 8.52
C ALA A 13 29.27 65.31 8.51
N ALA A 14 28.88 65.83 9.68
CA ALA A 14 29.57 66.96 10.30
C ALA A 14 29.32 67.01 11.82
N HIS A 15 30.42 66.91 12.58
CA HIS A 15 30.54 67.26 13.99
C HIS A 15 30.29 68.76 14.23
N ARG A 16 29.80 69.12 15.43
CA ARG A 16 30.49 70.09 16.32
C ARG A 16 29.94 70.09 17.75
N ARG A 17 30.89 70.08 18.69
CA ARG A 17 30.78 70.14 20.15
C ARG A 17 30.54 71.58 20.63
N PHE A 18 29.85 71.73 21.76
CA PHE A 18 30.08 72.67 22.88
C PHE A 18 29.22 72.12 24.04
N GLY A 19 29.59 72.04 25.31
CA GLY A 19 30.65 72.64 26.10
C GLY A 19 30.07 72.86 27.51
N THR A 20 30.48 72.01 28.46
CA THR A 20 30.61 72.22 29.92
C THR A 20 29.56 73.03 30.71
N SER A 21 29.01 72.43 31.77
CA SER A 21 29.36 72.75 33.18
C SER A 21 28.44 72.00 34.16
N ASN A 22 29.03 71.51 35.23
CA ASN A 22 28.38 70.90 36.39
C ASN A 22 28.38 71.94 37.51
N PRO A 23 27.40 71.90 38.43
CA PRO A 23 27.79 71.79 39.82
C PRO A 23 26.90 70.82 40.63
N LYS A 24 27.56 70.08 41.54
CA LYS A 24 27.00 69.46 42.76
C LYS A 24 27.32 70.40 43.94
N PRO A 25 26.63 70.43 45.10
CA PRO A 25 26.62 69.26 46.03
C PRO A 25 25.48 69.13 47.10
N LEU A 26 25.57 68.02 47.87
CA LEU A 26 25.00 67.71 49.22
C LEU A 26 23.48 67.46 49.33
N ALA A 27 22.92 66.52 50.09
CA ALA A 27 23.39 65.46 50.99
C ALA A 27 22.20 64.52 51.36
N ARG A 28 22.44 63.22 51.60
CA ARG A 28 22.07 62.42 52.81
C ARG A 28 21.86 60.91 52.53
N TYR A 29 22.59 60.16 53.36
CA TYR A 29 22.70 58.70 53.59
C TYR A 29 21.40 57.88 53.60
N VAL A 30 21.47 56.61 53.11
CA VAL A 30 21.18 55.34 53.85
C VAL A 30 21.75 54.14 53.05
N GLY A 31 22.51 53.26 53.71
CA GLY A 31 22.46 51.80 53.47
C GLY A 31 23.48 51.15 52.51
N LEU A 32 24.71 50.91 52.99
CA LEU A 32 25.64 49.91 52.46
C LEU A 32 25.37 48.55 53.16
N LEU A 33 24.97 47.53 52.38
CA LEU A 33 24.97 46.06 52.62
C LEU A 33 23.68 45.46 52.00
N PRO A 34 23.68 45.05 50.71
CA PRO A 34 24.08 43.67 50.38
C PRO A 34 24.64 43.54 48.94
N ALA A 35 25.81 44.09 48.64
CA ALA A 35 26.45 43.88 47.32
C ALA A 35 27.38 42.65 47.28
N ALA A 36 27.78 42.11 48.44
CA ALA A 36 28.73 41.00 48.53
C ALA A 36 28.08 39.60 48.59
N LEU A 37 26.76 39.49 48.83
CA LEU A 37 26.04 38.21 48.86
C LEU A 37 25.35 37.84 47.54
N LEU A 38 25.19 38.80 46.62
CA LEU A 38 24.61 38.57 45.30
C LEU A 38 25.65 38.10 44.26
N SER A 39 26.95 38.25 44.54
CA SER A 39 28.03 37.89 43.62
C SER A 39 28.60 36.48 43.85
N CYS A 40 28.11 35.76 44.88
CA CYS A 40 28.49 34.36 45.16
C CYS A 40 27.41 33.33 44.80
N LEU A 41 26.28 33.74 44.22
CA LEU A 41 25.19 32.84 43.77
C LEU A 41 25.12 32.66 42.24
N LEU A 42 26.15 33.10 41.49
CA LEU A 42 26.16 33.10 40.03
C LEU A 42 27.29 32.29 39.35
N PRO A 43 27.77 31.18 39.94
CA PRO A 43 28.26 30.09 39.09
C PRO A 43 27.76 28.71 39.53
N ALA A 44 26.51 28.60 40.00
CA ALA A 44 25.88 27.30 40.28
C ALA A 44 24.47 27.14 39.69
N VAL A 45 24.03 28.05 38.80
CA VAL A 45 23.17 27.59 37.69
C VAL A 45 24.11 26.82 36.78
N LEU A 46 24.31 25.54 37.13
CA LEU A 46 24.81 24.53 36.22
C LEU A 46 24.21 24.84 34.85
N ARG A 47 25.08 25.09 33.87
CA ARG A 47 24.76 24.85 32.47
C ARG A 47 24.21 23.43 32.42
N ALA A 48 22.91 23.26 32.59
CA ALA A 48 22.25 22.03 32.24
C ALA A 48 22.51 21.92 30.74
N GLU A 49 23.47 21.06 30.36
CA GLU A 49 23.73 20.75 28.97
C GLU A 49 22.38 20.43 28.35
N ARG A 50 22.06 21.12 27.25
CA ARG A 50 20.80 20.85 26.54
C ARG A 50 20.81 19.37 26.21
N PRO A 51 19.75 18.62 26.54
CA PRO A 51 19.71 17.21 26.20
C PRO A 51 19.89 17.05 24.70
N ASP A 52 20.69 16.07 24.31
CA ASP A 52 20.89 15.70 22.92
C ASP A 52 19.56 15.55 22.19
N ARG A 53 19.55 15.95 20.92
CA ARG A 53 18.35 15.95 20.08
C ARG A 53 17.70 14.57 19.99
N PHE A 54 18.50 13.54 19.71
CA PHE A 54 18.00 12.18 19.55
C PHE A 54 18.35 11.36 20.78
N VAL A 55 17.41 10.51 21.18
CA VAL A 55 17.63 9.46 22.18
C VAL A 55 17.11 8.16 21.62
N ALA A 56 17.82 7.08 21.87
CA ALA A 56 17.45 5.77 21.40
C ALA A 56 17.77 4.70 22.45
N MET A 57 17.08 3.58 22.31
CA MET A 57 17.17 2.44 23.20
C MET A 57 17.27 1.16 22.39
N ARG A 58 18.15 0.24 22.80
CA ARG A 58 18.25 -1.12 22.27
C ARG A 58 17.34 -2.09 23.01
N THR A 59 17.17 -3.27 22.45
CA THR A 59 16.34 -4.35 23.01
C THR A 59 16.85 -4.90 24.35
N ASP A 60 18.12 -4.68 24.68
CA ASP A 60 18.71 -4.96 26.00
C ASP A 60 18.48 -3.85 27.04
N GLY A 61 17.84 -2.74 26.66
CA GLY A 61 17.58 -1.59 27.52
C GLY A 61 18.71 -0.54 27.55
N LYS A 62 19.84 -0.77 26.86
CA LYS A 62 20.92 0.22 26.77
C LYS A 62 20.46 1.44 25.99
N ARG A 63 20.74 2.63 26.53
CA ARG A 63 20.36 3.92 25.96
C ARG A 63 21.58 4.67 25.44
N PHE A 64 21.37 5.45 24.40
CA PHE A 64 22.36 6.32 23.77
C PHE A 64 21.66 7.56 23.23
N SER A 65 22.40 8.65 23.16
CA SER A 65 21.91 9.93 22.68
C SER A 65 22.94 10.58 21.77
N GLY A 66 22.47 11.50 20.93
CA GLY A 66 23.30 12.19 19.96
C GLY A 66 22.52 13.25 19.21
N ASN A 67 23.19 14.01 18.35
CA ASN A 67 22.62 15.22 17.74
C ASN A 67 22.35 15.10 16.24
N THR A 68 23.01 14.16 15.55
CA THR A 68 22.97 14.07 14.08
C THR A 68 22.62 12.67 13.60
N LEU A 69 21.64 12.57 12.69
CA LEU A 69 21.42 11.36 11.89
C LEU A 69 22.14 11.49 10.55
N GLY A 70 23.16 10.65 10.33
CA GLY A 70 24.07 10.72 9.19
C GLY A 70 24.28 9.38 8.49
N ASP A 71 25.26 9.32 7.57
CA ASP A 71 25.70 8.11 6.87
C ASP A 71 24.58 7.21 6.33
N TRP A 72 23.64 7.81 5.61
CA TRP A 72 22.54 7.13 4.91
C TRP A 72 23.06 6.26 3.75
N LYS A 73 23.74 5.15 4.06
CA LYS A 73 24.24 4.16 3.09
C LYS A 73 23.09 3.25 2.68
N GLN A 74 22.45 3.46 1.51
CA GLN A 74 21.33 2.65 0.96
C GLN A 74 20.52 1.86 2.02
N GLY A 75 20.10 2.57 3.08
CA GLY A 75 19.79 2.00 4.38
C GLY A 75 19.62 3.08 5.46
N PRO A 76 19.32 2.70 6.71
CA PRO A 76 19.03 3.62 7.81
C PRO A 76 20.27 4.40 8.24
N PRO A 77 20.08 5.52 8.96
CA PRO A 77 21.17 6.40 9.35
C PRO A 77 21.98 5.86 10.53
N THR A 78 23.19 6.40 10.70
CA THR A 78 23.96 6.35 11.95
C THR A 78 23.54 7.52 12.85
N LEU A 79 23.67 7.36 14.18
CA LEU A 79 23.53 8.44 15.15
C LEU A 79 24.92 8.88 15.61
N ASP A 80 25.33 10.10 15.26
CA ASP A 80 26.68 10.63 15.50
C ASP A 80 27.80 9.62 15.09
N GLY A 81 27.62 8.95 13.94
CA GLY A 81 28.54 7.94 13.41
C GLY A 81 28.38 6.53 14.00
N HIS A 82 27.57 6.35 15.04
CA HIS A 82 27.27 5.04 15.61
C HIS A 82 26.15 4.34 14.83
N ASP A 83 26.37 3.11 14.39
CA ASP A 83 25.31 2.29 13.81
C ASP A 83 24.36 1.82 14.91
N VAL A 84 23.14 2.35 14.89
CA VAL A 84 22.09 2.06 15.87
C VAL A 84 21.00 1.16 15.29
N PHE A 85 20.95 1.00 13.98
CA PHE A 85 19.89 0.23 13.29
C PHE A 85 20.32 -1.17 12.89
N ASN A 86 21.62 -1.44 12.71
CA ASN A 86 22.15 -2.76 12.35
C ASN A 86 23.01 -3.39 13.45
N ALA A 87 23.27 -2.69 14.55
CA ALA A 87 24.01 -3.24 15.67
C ALA A 87 23.16 -4.25 16.47
N GLU A 88 23.84 -5.25 17.04
CA GLU A 88 23.26 -6.15 18.04
C GLU A 88 23.65 -5.70 19.47
N PRO A 89 22.73 -5.76 20.45
CA PRO A 89 21.30 -6.05 20.32
C PRO A 89 20.56 -5.00 19.47
N THR A 90 19.57 -5.44 18.68
CA THR A 90 18.79 -4.56 17.78
C THR A 90 18.16 -3.35 18.47
N LEU A 91 17.89 -2.29 17.68
CA LEU A 91 17.14 -1.11 18.12
C LEU A 91 15.75 -1.51 18.66
N SER A 92 15.34 -0.88 19.76
CA SER A 92 13.95 -0.88 20.21
C SER A 92 13.25 0.35 19.62
N TRP A 93 13.79 1.54 19.89
CA TRP A 93 13.29 2.80 19.31
C TRP A 93 14.35 3.90 19.25
N LEU A 94 14.08 4.89 18.41
CA LEU A 94 14.79 6.17 18.32
C LEU A 94 13.78 7.31 18.29
N LEU A 95 13.96 8.33 19.12
CA LEU A 95 13.06 9.47 19.32
C LEU A 95 13.82 10.78 19.06
N ASP A 96 13.24 11.67 18.26
CA ASP A 96 13.66 13.06 18.15
C ASP A 96 12.96 13.91 19.22
N ARG A 97 13.71 14.44 20.18
CA ARG A 97 13.20 15.30 21.26
C ARG A 97 12.89 16.72 20.81
N GLN A 98 13.42 17.16 19.69
CA GLN A 98 13.31 18.54 19.21
C GLN A 98 12.33 18.69 18.04
N ALA A 99 11.93 17.59 17.40
CA ALA A 99 10.94 17.62 16.34
C ALA A 99 9.59 18.14 16.86
N PHE A 100 9.16 19.28 16.31
CA PHE A 100 7.86 19.86 16.64
C PHE A 100 6.75 19.02 16.03
N ARG A 101 5.85 18.54 16.89
CA ARG A 101 4.70 17.79 16.43
C ARG A 101 3.53 18.72 16.14
N GLN A 102 2.96 18.59 14.95
CA GLN A 102 1.81 19.38 14.55
C GLN A 102 0.53 18.92 15.28
N PRO A 103 -0.48 19.81 15.37
CA PRO A 103 -1.81 19.42 15.83
C PRO A 103 -2.37 18.23 15.03
N PRO A 104 -3.23 17.39 15.62
CA PRO A 104 -3.85 16.27 14.92
C PRO A 104 -4.52 16.71 13.62
N ALA A 105 -4.27 15.96 12.53
CA ALA A 105 -4.91 16.23 11.25
C ALA A 105 -6.44 16.14 11.36
N THR A 106 -7.13 17.10 10.73
CA THR A 106 -8.60 17.14 10.68
C THR A 106 -9.19 16.22 9.62
N SER A 107 -8.35 15.67 8.74
CA SER A 107 -8.70 14.66 7.74
C SER A 107 -7.66 13.56 7.71
N PHE A 108 -8.10 12.30 7.74
CA PHE A 108 -7.21 11.14 7.66
C PHE A 108 -7.99 9.86 7.33
N ILE A 109 -7.25 8.84 6.91
CA ILE A 109 -7.72 7.45 6.92
C ILE A 109 -6.92 6.66 7.96
N GLU A 110 -7.63 5.84 8.74
CA GLU A 110 -7.04 5.00 9.78
C GLU A 110 -7.16 3.52 9.40
N SER A 111 -6.08 2.76 9.59
CA SER A 111 -6.06 1.33 9.35
C SER A 111 -6.68 0.54 10.51
N VAL A 112 -7.04 -0.71 10.26
CA VAL A 112 -7.52 -1.66 11.28
C VAL A 112 -6.46 -2.01 12.35
N THR A 113 -5.19 -1.74 12.06
CA THR A 113 -4.05 -1.91 12.99
C THR A 113 -3.67 -0.61 13.70
N GLY A 114 -4.51 0.43 13.59
CA GLY A 114 -4.35 1.72 14.26
C GLY A 114 -3.37 2.68 13.59
N GLU A 115 -2.85 2.31 12.43
CA GLU A 115 -2.00 3.18 11.60
C GLU A 115 -2.82 4.29 10.96
N ARG A 116 -2.18 5.40 10.60
CA ARG A 116 -2.89 6.58 10.14
C ARG A 116 -2.15 7.22 8.98
N LEU A 117 -2.88 7.55 7.93
CA LEU A 117 -2.44 8.42 6.84
C LEU A 117 -3.22 9.75 6.91
N PRO A 118 -2.59 10.83 7.42
CA PRO A 118 -3.12 12.18 7.35
C PRO A 118 -3.35 12.60 5.90
N GLY A 119 -4.52 13.15 5.60
CA GLY A 119 -4.87 13.55 4.25
C GLY A 119 -6.35 13.37 3.90
N ALA A 120 -6.69 13.74 2.67
CA ALA A 120 -8.05 13.70 2.17
C ALA A 120 -8.28 12.51 1.22
N VAL A 121 -9.33 11.74 1.47
CA VAL A 121 -9.77 10.69 0.54
C VAL A 121 -10.47 11.33 -0.65
N LEU A 122 -9.85 11.22 -1.83
CA LEU A 122 -10.29 11.85 -3.08
C LEU A 122 -11.26 11.00 -3.89
N GLY A 123 -11.14 9.67 -3.79
CA GLY A 123 -11.92 8.77 -4.64
C GLY A 123 -11.71 7.31 -4.29
N TYR A 124 -12.49 6.46 -4.94
CA TYR A 124 -12.43 5.00 -4.84
C TYR A 124 -12.14 4.39 -6.22
N ARG A 125 -11.49 3.23 -6.25
CA ARG A 125 -11.29 2.42 -7.45
C ARG A 125 -11.67 0.97 -7.16
N SER A 126 -12.56 0.42 -7.99
CA SER A 126 -12.90 -1.01 -7.98
C SER A 126 -11.81 -1.84 -8.67
N SER A 127 -11.82 -3.15 -8.44
CA SER A 127 -10.86 -4.11 -9.02
C SER A 127 -11.26 -4.66 -10.40
N THR A 128 -11.98 -3.88 -11.21
CA THR A 128 -12.59 -4.35 -12.48
C THR A 128 -11.76 -3.92 -13.69
N GLY A 129 -11.32 -4.87 -14.52
CA GLY A 129 -10.66 -4.59 -15.81
C GLY A 129 -9.78 -5.72 -16.35
N HIS A 130 -9.35 -5.60 -17.61
CA HIS A 130 -8.40 -6.46 -18.31
C HIS A 130 -6.93 -6.15 -17.97
N GLN A 131 -6.65 -5.70 -16.75
CA GLN A 131 -5.30 -5.33 -16.33
C GLN A 131 -4.42 -6.56 -16.04
N GLU A 132 -3.11 -6.40 -16.25
CA GLU A 132 -2.07 -7.42 -15.94
C GLU A 132 -2.18 -7.93 -14.50
N THR A 133 -2.24 -6.99 -13.57
CA THR A 133 -2.47 -7.22 -12.15
C THR A 133 -3.87 -6.73 -11.82
N GLN A 134 -4.62 -7.49 -11.03
CA GLN A 134 -5.90 -7.04 -10.49
C GLN A 134 -5.62 -6.33 -9.17
N PRO A 135 -5.55 -4.99 -9.12
CA PRO A 135 -5.30 -4.30 -7.85
C PRO A 135 -6.48 -4.55 -6.91
N ALA A 136 -6.18 -4.67 -5.61
CA ALA A 136 -7.23 -4.67 -4.60
C ALA A 136 -8.05 -3.37 -4.68
N PRO A 137 -9.37 -3.41 -4.39
CA PRO A 137 -10.14 -2.19 -4.25
C PRO A 137 -9.46 -1.23 -3.27
N HIS A 138 -9.34 0.04 -3.66
CA HIS A 138 -8.57 1.02 -2.89
C HIS A 138 -9.16 2.43 -2.97
N PHE A 139 -8.82 3.23 -1.98
CA PHE A 139 -9.03 4.66 -1.94
C PHE A 139 -7.82 5.38 -2.54
N LEU A 140 -8.07 6.51 -3.19
CA LEU A 140 -7.06 7.47 -3.59
C LEU A 140 -6.98 8.54 -2.51
N VAL A 141 -5.84 8.65 -1.83
CA VAL A 141 -5.66 9.56 -0.69
C VAL A 141 -4.60 10.60 -1.02
N ARG A 142 -4.96 11.87 -0.94
CA ARG A 142 -3.99 12.96 -0.97
C ARG A 142 -3.43 13.13 0.44
N ALA A 143 -2.19 12.69 0.63
CA ALA A 143 -1.52 12.83 1.92
C ALA A 143 -1.29 14.31 2.29
N ALA A 144 -1.25 14.61 3.59
CA ALA A 144 -0.96 15.95 4.10
C ALA A 144 0.51 16.34 3.91
N GLU A 145 1.41 15.38 4.10
CA GLU A 145 2.82 15.49 3.72
C GLU A 145 3.06 14.95 2.30
N ASN A 146 4.19 15.31 1.69
CA ASN A 146 4.61 14.76 0.41
C ASN A 146 4.97 13.27 0.58
N ALA A 147 3.95 12.42 0.56
CA ALA A 147 3.99 10.97 0.75
C ALA A 147 4.44 10.18 -0.49
N ALA A 148 5.17 10.83 -1.41
CA ALA A 148 5.57 10.24 -2.68
C ALA A 148 7.01 10.66 -3.01
N LEU A 149 7.65 9.87 -3.87
CA LEU A 149 8.96 10.24 -4.38
C LEU A 149 8.84 11.55 -5.18
N PRO A 150 9.61 12.60 -4.86
CA PRO A 150 9.65 13.81 -5.66
C PRO A 150 10.04 13.49 -7.11
N GLY A 151 9.22 13.91 -8.07
CA GLY A 151 9.51 13.82 -9.51
C GLY A 151 9.93 15.17 -10.10
N ASP A 152 10.06 15.22 -11.42
CA ASP A 152 10.50 16.39 -12.21
C ASP A 152 9.45 17.53 -12.29
N GLY A 153 8.73 17.82 -11.20
CA GLY A 153 7.80 18.95 -11.08
C GLY A 153 6.30 18.61 -11.15
N ALA A 154 5.92 17.34 -11.34
CA ALA A 154 4.52 16.92 -11.24
C ALA A 154 4.05 16.82 -9.77
N PRO A 155 2.77 17.15 -9.45
CA PRO A 155 2.24 16.93 -8.11
C PRO A 155 2.29 15.44 -7.74
N PRO A 156 2.59 15.12 -6.47
CA PRO A 156 2.72 13.73 -6.05
C PRO A 156 1.41 12.97 -6.28
N PRO A 157 1.47 11.74 -6.84
CA PRO A 157 0.27 10.93 -7.05
C PRO A 157 -0.39 10.60 -5.70
N PRO A 158 -1.72 10.41 -5.68
CA PRO A 158 -2.40 10.00 -4.46
C PRO A 158 -1.96 8.60 -4.02
N VAL A 159 -1.83 8.40 -2.71
CA VAL A 159 -1.53 7.10 -2.11
C VAL A 159 -2.73 6.17 -2.31
N ARG A 160 -2.46 4.95 -2.78
CA ARG A 160 -3.49 3.91 -3.00
C ARG A 160 -3.69 3.09 -1.73
N PHE A 161 -4.66 3.49 -0.92
CA PHE A 161 -4.99 2.84 0.36
C PHE A 161 -6.00 1.70 0.15
N ALA A 162 -5.59 0.45 0.35
CA ALA A 162 -6.45 -0.71 0.17
C ALA A 162 -7.66 -0.71 1.14
N VAL A 163 -8.86 -0.87 0.58
CA VAL A 163 -10.13 -0.74 1.33
C VAL A 163 -10.24 -1.78 2.45
N SER A 164 -9.67 -2.98 2.27
CA SER A 164 -9.69 -4.05 3.28
C SER A 164 -9.01 -3.64 4.59
N TRP A 165 -8.11 -2.66 4.55
CA TRP A 165 -7.38 -2.19 5.72
C TRP A 165 -8.06 -1.01 6.41
N ALA A 166 -9.10 -0.40 5.84
CA ALA A 166 -9.71 0.80 6.38
C ALA A 166 -10.57 0.50 7.63
N ARG A 167 -10.25 1.15 8.75
CA ARG A 167 -11.05 1.15 9.97
C ARG A 167 -12.01 2.33 10.01
N ARG A 168 -11.53 3.51 9.64
CA ARG A 168 -12.35 4.71 9.49
C ARG A 168 -11.74 5.72 8.53
N ILE A 169 -12.61 6.56 7.99
CA ILE A 169 -12.24 7.74 7.20
C ILE A 169 -12.82 8.96 7.88
N VAL A 170 -12.00 10.00 8.04
CA VAL A 170 -12.39 11.31 8.54
C VAL A 170 -12.09 12.32 7.44
N TRP A 171 -13.12 12.97 6.90
CA TRP A 171 -12.96 13.98 5.85
C TRP A 171 -12.75 15.37 6.42
N ASP A 172 -13.43 15.71 7.51
CA ASP A 172 -13.35 17.02 8.13
C ASP A 172 -13.84 16.95 9.59
N SER A 173 -12.92 16.90 10.55
CA SER A 173 -13.25 16.92 11.97
C SER A 173 -12.14 17.53 12.81
N ARG A 174 -12.42 18.64 13.50
CA ARG A 174 -11.51 19.26 14.48
C ARG A 174 -11.31 18.40 15.72
N GLN A 175 -12.33 17.63 16.08
CA GLN A 175 -12.32 16.66 17.16
C GLN A 175 -12.99 15.38 16.65
N PRO A 176 -12.21 14.47 16.05
CA PRO A 176 -12.73 13.22 15.53
C PRO A 176 -13.49 12.44 16.60
N GLU A 177 -14.63 11.88 16.22
CA GLU A 177 -15.43 11.04 17.10
C GLU A 177 -14.58 9.85 17.59
N GLU A 178 -14.89 9.35 18.78
CA GLU A 178 -14.37 8.03 19.16
C GLU A 178 -14.87 6.98 18.16
N TYR A 179 -14.03 5.98 17.87
CA TYR A 179 -14.38 4.97 16.89
C TYR A 179 -15.63 4.19 17.34
N GLN A 180 -16.73 4.44 16.63
CA GLN A 180 -18.05 3.82 16.80
C GLN A 180 -18.34 2.93 15.59
N PRO A 181 -18.00 1.62 15.63
CA PRO A 181 -18.10 0.73 14.48
C PRO A 181 -19.49 0.72 13.82
N GLY A 182 -19.52 0.72 12.49
CA GLY A 182 -20.77 0.65 11.72
C GLY A 182 -21.62 1.92 11.82
N ASN A 183 -21.01 3.09 12.01
CA ASN A 183 -21.69 4.38 12.03
C ASN A 183 -21.11 5.33 10.99
N VAL A 184 -21.98 6.12 10.38
CA VAL A 184 -21.62 7.26 9.54
C VAL A 184 -22.08 8.54 10.21
N PHE A 185 -21.24 9.57 10.13
CA PHE A 185 -21.47 10.91 10.67
C PHE A 185 -21.52 11.88 9.51
N PHE A 186 -22.57 12.68 9.47
CA PHE A 186 -22.83 13.63 8.40
C PHE A 186 -22.35 15.02 8.81
N ARG A 187 -22.06 15.87 7.81
CA ARG A 187 -21.64 17.26 8.04
C ARG A 187 -22.72 18.11 8.69
N ASP A 188 -23.99 17.73 8.52
CA ASP A 188 -25.15 18.36 9.15
C ASP A 188 -25.41 17.88 10.60
N GLY A 189 -24.51 17.05 11.15
CA GLY A 189 -24.62 16.52 12.51
C GLY A 189 -25.47 15.26 12.65
N ARG A 190 -26.14 14.79 11.59
CA ARG A 190 -26.85 13.50 11.64
C ARG A 190 -25.88 12.33 11.84
N ARG A 191 -26.42 11.23 12.33
CA ARG A 191 -25.73 9.93 12.46
C ARG A 191 -26.62 8.82 11.92
N LEU A 192 -26.03 7.85 11.22
CA LEU A 192 -26.74 6.68 10.70
C LEU A 192 -25.94 5.40 10.97
N ARG A 193 -26.62 4.35 11.43
CA ARG A 193 -26.03 3.02 11.63
C ARG A 193 -26.13 2.17 10.38
N PHE A 194 -25.09 1.42 10.07
CA PHE A 194 -25.04 0.50 8.92
C PHE A 194 -24.28 -0.79 9.27
N ARG A 195 -24.54 -1.86 8.53
CA ARG A 195 -23.85 -3.15 8.67
C ARG A 195 -22.90 -3.48 7.51
N ALA A 196 -23.12 -2.86 6.35
CA ALA A 196 -22.24 -3.02 5.19
C ALA A 196 -22.21 -1.74 4.35
N VAL A 197 -21.09 -1.50 3.68
CA VAL A 197 -20.88 -0.37 2.77
C VAL A 197 -20.44 -0.90 1.41
N ARG A 198 -21.00 -0.34 0.34
CA ARG A 198 -20.53 -0.50 -1.03
C ARG A 198 -20.18 0.86 -1.60
N TRP A 199 -19.10 0.88 -2.36
CA TRP A 199 -18.52 2.10 -2.90
C TRP A 199 -18.93 2.29 -4.36
N SER A 200 -19.10 3.55 -4.74
CA SER A 200 -19.11 4.00 -6.12
C SER A 200 -18.32 5.29 -6.22
N ASP A 201 -18.11 5.79 -7.44
CA ASP A 201 -17.21 6.93 -7.68
C ASP A 201 -17.65 8.24 -7.01
N GLN A 202 -18.95 8.39 -6.71
CA GLN A 202 -19.55 9.63 -6.18
C GLN A 202 -20.37 9.43 -4.89
N ALA A 203 -20.60 8.19 -4.48
CA ALA A 203 -21.52 7.87 -3.39
C ALA A 203 -21.07 6.62 -2.63
N VAL A 204 -21.60 6.46 -1.43
CA VAL A 204 -21.59 5.20 -0.70
C VAL A 204 -23.02 4.67 -0.62
N ARG A 205 -23.19 3.36 -0.83
CA ARG A 205 -24.44 2.66 -0.55
C ARG A 205 -24.28 1.94 0.78
N LEU A 206 -25.09 2.34 1.75
CA LEU A 206 -25.08 1.82 3.11
C LEU A 206 -26.25 0.85 3.28
N LEU A 207 -25.96 -0.34 3.77
CA LEU A 207 -26.99 -1.29 4.18
C LEU A 207 -27.34 -1.00 5.65
N THR A 208 -28.47 -0.32 5.83
CA THR A 208 -29.03 0.06 7.14
C THR A 208 -30.02 -1.00 7.63
N PRO A 209 -30.49 -0.92 8.89
CA PRO A 209 -31.56 -1.81 9.37
C PRO A 209 -32.86 -1.72 8.57
N THR A 210 -33.16 -0.57 7.96
CA THR A 210 -34.43 -0.32 7.23
C THR A 210 -34.31 -0.49 5.71
N GLY A 211 -33.11 -0.77 5.20
CA GLY A 211 -32.88 -0.95 3.76
C GLY A 211 -31.56 -0.36 3.27
N THR A 212 -31.43 -0.18 1.97
CA THR A 212 -30.23 0.42 1.37
C THR A 212 -30.41 1.93 1.22
N THR A 213 -29.48 2.70 1.76
CA THR A 213 -29.44 4.16 1.65
C THR A 213 -28.24 4.60 0.83
N ARG A 214 -28.42 5.52 -0.12
CA ARG A 214 -27.32 6.12 -0.88
C ARG A 214 -26.95 7.47 -0.26
N VAL A 215 -25.68 7.68 0.01
CA VAL A 215 -25.15 8.93 0.59
C VAL A 215 -24.05 9.47 -0.31
N ALA A 216 -24.08 10.75 -0.64
CA ALA A 216 -23.03 11.39 -1.44
C ALA A 216 -21.79 11.63 -0.59
N TRP A 217 -20.60 11.55 -1.21
CA TRP A 217 -19.33 11.75 -0.49
C TRP A 217 -19.25 13.12 0.19
N LYS A 218 -19.77 14.15 -0.46
CA LYS A 218 -19.78 15.54 0.05
C LYS A 218 -20.57 15.72 1.35
N ASP A 219 -21.49 14.81 1.66
CA ASP A 219 -22.32 14.89 2.87
C ASP A 219 -21.64 14.21 4.08
N LEU A 220 -20.59 13.43 3.83
CA LEU A 220 -19.87 12.65 4.84
C LEU A 220 -18.89 13.54 5.61
N ARG A 221 -18.93 13.41 6.94
CA ARG A 221 -17.94 13.95 7.88
C ARG A 221 -16.96 12.86 8.30
N GLU A 222 -17.50 11.74 8.78
CA GLU A 222 -16.74 10.56 9.21
C GLU A 222 -17.47 9.27 8.83
N LEU A 223 -16.73 8.21 8.50
CA LEU A 223 -17.25 6.88 8.26
C LEU A 223 -16.47 5.85 9.07
N HIS A 224 -17.13 5.18 10.00
CA HIS A 224 -16.56 4.14 10.83
C HIS A 224 -17.00 2.76 10.32
N PHE A 225 -16.06 1.99 9.77
CA PHE A 225 -16.36 0.67 9.23
C PHE A 225 -16.79 -0.29 10.35
N PRO A 226 -17.53 -1.37 10.03
CA PRO A 226 -17.84 -2.41 11.00
C PRO A 226 -16.58 -2.97 11.66
N GLN A 227 -16.71 -3.37 12.93
CA GLN A 227 -15.58 -3.86 13.72
C GLN A 227 -15.04 -5.16 13.12
N ARG A 228 -13.71 -5.25 13.04
CA ARG A 228 -12.99 -6.49 12.72
C ARG A 228 -12.32 -7.01 13.99
N ASP A 229 -12.11 -8.32 14.03
CA ASP A 229 -11.25 -8.92 15.05
C ASP A 229 -9.82 -8.37 14.91
N VAL A 230 -9.25 -7.94 16.03
CA VAL A 230 -7.95 -7.26 16.04
C VAL A 230 -6.80 -8.23 15.80
N TRP A 231 -6.92 -9.48 16.26
CA TRP A 231 -5.89 -10.50 16.10
C TRP A 231 -5.90 -11.08 14.70
N GLU A 232 -7.08 -11.28 14.10
CA GLU A 232 -7.17 -11.61 12.67
C GLU A 232 -6.55 -10.50 11.81
N SER A 233 -6.84 -9.23 12.12
CA SER A 233 -6.28 -8.09 11.39
C SER A 233 -4.76 -7.97 11.55
N TYR A 234 -4.25 -8.20 12.76
CA TYR A 234 -2.81 -8.19 13.04
C TYR A 234 -2.09 -9.35 12.34
N LEU A 235 -2.64 -10.57 12.39
CA LEU A 235 -2.07 -11.74 11.72
C LEU A 235 -2.10 -11.60 10.18
N ASP A 236 -3.15 -10.99 9.62
CA ASP A 236 -3.20 -10.64 8.20
C ASP A 236 -2.10 -9.61 7.83
N GLU A 237 -1.82 -8.65 8.72
CA GLU A 237 -0.80 -7.60 8.48
C GLU A 237 0.58 -8.22 8.50
N LEU A 238 0.85 -9.08 9.48
CA LEU A 238 2.07 -9.88 9.53
C LEU A 238 2.21 -10.75 8.29
N ALA A 239 1.16 -11.45 7.85
CA ALA A 239 1.23 -12.27 6.64
C ALA A 239 1.48 -11.45 5.36
N THR A 240 1.09 -10.16 5.36
CA THR A 240 1.34 -9.24 4.25
C THR A 240 2.78 -8.73 4.24
N LEU A 241 3.32 -8.39 5.41
CA LEU A 241 4.63 -7.74 5.56
C LEU A 241 5.77 -8.72 5.80
N ALA A 242 5.60 -9.62 6.77
CA ALA A 242 6.61 -10.55 7.24
C ALA A 242 6.66 -11.83 6.40
N VAL A 243 7.84 -12.46 6.37
CA VAL A 243 8.05 -13.78 5.73
C VAL A 243 8.17 -14.90 6.76
N SER A 244 8.29 -14.54 8.04
CA SER A 244 8.37 -15.45 9.18
C SER A 244 8.05 -14.74 10.50
N SER A 245 7.84 -15.52 11.56
CA SER A 245 7.68 -15.05 12.96
C SER A 245 8.88 -14.24 13.48
N GLN A 246 10.05 -14.38 12.86
CA GLN A 246 11.31 -13.72 13.23
C GLN A 246 11.56 -12.44 12.42
N SER A 247 10.66 -12.09 11.49
CA SER A 247 10.83 -10.87 10.70
C SER A 247 10.86 -9.64 11.61
N GLN A 248 11.83 -8.77 11.37
CA GLN A 248 11.95 -7.49 12.08
C GLN A 248 11.06 -6.44 11.40
N LEU A 249 10.10 -5.93 12.16
CA LEU A 249 9.22 -4.86 11.75
C LEU A 249 9.81 -3.51 12.14
N ILE A 250 9.49 -2.49 11.35
CA ILE A 250 9.85 -1.11 11.63
C ILE A 250 8.62 -0.22 11.46
N GLN A 251 8.33 0.60 12.46
CA GLN A 251 7.24 1.57 12.45
C GLN A 251 7.80 2.98 12.54
N LEU A 252 7.32 3.86 11.68
CA LEU A 252 7.67 5.27 11.64
C LEU A 252 6.49 6.12 12.04
N GLU A 253 6.76 7.17 12.81
CA GLU A 253 5.81 8.21 13.15
C GLU A 253 6.35 9.57 12.74
N THR A 254 5.57 10.34 11.97
CA THR A 254 5.98 11.68 11.50
C THR A 254 5.39 12.80 12.35
N THR A 255 5.95 14.00 12.20
CA THR A 255 5.47 15.23 12.86
C THR A 255 4.03 15.61 12.45
N GLN A 256 3.56 15.17 11.28
CA GLN A 256 2.18 15.37 10.81
C GLN A 256 1.22 14.24 11.23
N GLY A 257 1.72 13.20 11.89
CA GLY A 257 0.91 12.09 12.41
C GLY A 257 0.70 10.94 11.42
N LEU A 258 1.51 10.84 10.36
CA LEU A 258 1.62 9.57 9.62
C LEU A 258 2.19 8.52 10.55
N LEU A 259 1.54 7.36 10.58
CA LEU A 259 2.03 6.17 11.26
C LEU A 259 2.00 5.05 10.23
N MET A 260 3.16 4.43 9.97
CA MET A 260 3.28 3.35 8.99
C MET A 260 4.29 2.30 9.42
N THR A 261 3.99 1.04 9.12
CA THR A 261 4.80 -0.12 9.50
C THR A 261 5.14 -0.92 8.27
N GLY A 262 6.41 -1.23 8.11
CA GLY A 262 6.88 -2.22 7.14
C GLY A 262 7.82 -3.20 7.82
N THR A 263 8.64 -3.87 7.01
CA THR A 263 9.77 -4.65 7.51
C THR A 263 11.05 -3.84 7.43
N ARG A 264 12.04 -4.21 8.23
CA ARG A 264 13.41 -3.66 8.12
C ARG A 264 14.01 -3.88 6.72
N LYS A 265 13.69 -5.02 6.08
CA LYS A 265 14.13 -5.36 4.71
C LYS A 265 13.45 -4.53 3.62
N SER A 266 12.25 -3.99 3.89
CA SER A 266 11.52 -3.13 2.95
C SER A 266 11.77 -1.64 3.17
N LEU A 267 12.67 -1.27 4.09
CA LEU A 267 13.04 0.12 4.32
C LEU A 267 13.95 0.60 3.19
N LEU A 268 13.51 1.63 2.49
CA LEU A 268 14.24 2.26 1.40
C LEU A 268 14.72 3.64 1.84
N THR A 269 15.90 4.07 1.38
CA THR A 269 16.36 5.45 1.56
C THR A 269 16.91 6.00 0.25
N ARG A 270 16.68 7.29 0.03
CA ARG A 270 17.11 7.98 -1.20
C ARG A 270 17.37 9.47 -0.91
N PRO A 271 18.38 10.11 -1.53
CA PRO A 271 18.51 11.56 -1.45
C PRO A 271 17.31 12.24 -2.13
N ALA A 272 16.83 13.35 -1.55
CA ALA A 272 15.65 14.07 -2.04
C ALA A 272 15.89 14.79 -3.38
N THR A 273 17.14 15.11 -3.68
CA THR A 273 17.60 15.71 -4.95
C THR A 273 18.83 14.94 -5.44
N ASN A 274 19.24 15.16 -6.69
CA ASN A 274 20.52 14.65 -7.17
C ASN A 274 21.63 15.00 -6.17
N PRO A 275 22.51 14.05 -5.79
CA PRO A 275 23.59 14.31 -4.85
C PRO A 275 24.43 15.52 -5.28
N PRO A 276 24.96 16.31 -4.32
CA PRO A 276 24.89 16.10 -2.86
C PRO A 276 23.66 16.78 -2.24
N SER A 277 22.74 15.98 -1.67
CA SER A 277 21.59 16.49 -0.90
C SER A 277 21.78 16.22 0.57
N ALA A 278 21.59 17.24 1.42
CA ALA A 278 21.49 17.08 2.87
C ALA A 278 20.12 16.51 3.31
N ARG A 279 19.16 16.39 2.38
CA ARG A 279 17.80 15.92 2.66
C ARG A 279 17.63 14.49 2.17
N TRP A 280 17.19 13.63 3.07
CA TRP A 280 16.99 12.21 2.82
C TRP A 280 15.51 11.86 2.87
N LEU A 281 15.10 10.96 2.00
CA LEU A 281 13.77 10.37 1.99
C LEU A 281 13.85 8.95 2.51
N VAL A 282 12.79 8.56 3.21
CA VAL A 282 12.60 7.23 3.77
C VAL A 282 11.32 6.66 3.19
N GLY A 283 11.43 5.50 2.55
CA GLY A 283 10.33 4.78 1.92
C GLY A 283 9.97 3.51 2.68
N LEU A 284 8.68 3.31 2.96
CA LEU A 284 8.14 2.04 3.46
C LEU A 284 6.84 1.71 2.75
N GLN A 285 6.59 0.43 2.49
CA GLN A 285 5.30 -0.04 1.98
C GLN A 285 4.52 -0.75 3.10
N PRO A 286 3.58 -0.05 3.77
CA PRO A 286 2.74 -0.66 4.77
C PRO A 286 1.66 -1.56 4.15
N ALA A 287 1.10 -2.47 4.94
CA ALA A 287 0.12 -3.45 4.44
C ALA A 287 -1.13 -2.80 3.82
N TRP A 288 -1.49 -1.60 4.30
CA TRP A 288 -2.61 -0.83 3.80
C TRP A 288 -2.33 -0.08 2.49
N SER A 289 -1.07 0.05 2.06
CA SER A 289 -0.71 0.77 0.84
C SER A 289 -0.35 -0.20 -0.30
N LEU A 290 -0.82 0.08 -1.51
CA LEU A 290 -0.41 -0.65 -2.71
C LEU A 290 0.96 -0.22 -3.25
N ASP A 291 1.52 0.85 -2.69
CA ASP A 291 2.79 1.48 -3.09
C ASP A 291 3.63 1.88 -1.85
N PRO A 292 4.96 2.04 -2.00
CA PRO A 292 5.77 2.67 -0.99
C PRO A 292 5.33 4.12 -0.72
N VAL A 293 5.24 4.44 0.56
CA VAL A 293 5.00 5.78 1.07
C VAL A 293 6.35 6.38 1.44
N TRP A 294 6.68 7.53 0.85
CA TRP A 294 7.95 8.21 1.02
C TRP A 294 7.77 9.45 1.89
N VAL A 295 8.61 9.64 2.89
CA VAL A 295 8.62 10.85 3.73
C VAL A 295 10.02 11.40 3.90
N ALA A 296 10.12 12.70 4.20
CA ALA A 296 11.40 13.32 4.49
C ALA A 296 11.90 12.86 5.88
N ALA A 297 13.16 12.44 5.97
CA ALA A 297 13.76 11.88 7.17
C ALA A 297 13.66 12.83 8.37
N GLU A 298 13.79 14.14 8.15
CA GLU A 298 13.68 15.19 9.17
C GLU A 298 12.28 15.32 9.77
N THR A 299 11.25 14.76 9.12
CA THR A 299 9.89 14.73 9.65
C THR A 299 9.61 13.53 10.54
N VAL A 300 10.51 12.53 10.57
CA VAL A 300 10.33 11.32 11.37
C VAL A 300 10.65 11.65 12.83
N LEU A 301 9.60 11.59 13.66
CA LEU A 301 9.67 11.84 15.09
C LEU A 301 10.15 10.60 15.85
N VAL A 302 9.64 9.42 15.48
CA VAL A 302 9.95 8.16 16.16
C VAL A 302 10.16 7.03 15.17
N TRP A 303 11.20 6.26 15.42
CA TRP A 303 11.47 4.96 14.82
C TRP A 303 11.22 3.90 15.89
N ARG A 304 10.47 2.84 15.57
CA ARG A 304 10.24 1.71 16.48
C ARG A 304 10.54 0.42 15.75
N GLN A 305 11.26 -0.50 16.39
CA GLN A 305 11.59 -1.81 15.87
C GLN A 305 11.16 -2.89 16.86
N PHE A 306 10.61 -3.97 16.31
CA PHE A 306 10.14 -5.12 17.09
C PHE A 306 10.03 -6.34 16.16
N GLN A 307 10.23 -7.53 16.72
CA GLN A 307 10.01 -8.78 15.99
C GLN A 307 8.51 -9.01 15.73
N ALA A 308 8.17 -9.73 14.67
CA ALA A 308 6.78 -10.13 14.40
C ALA A 308 6.14 -10.95 15.54
N SER A 309 6.96 -11.66 16.34
CA SER A 309 6.50 -12.37 17.54
C SER A 309 6.31 -11.46 18.77
N GLN A 310 6.83 -10.23 18.74
CA GLN A 310 6.71 -9.24 19.80
C GLN A 310 5.69 -8.19 19.38
N VAL A 311 4.54 -8.16 20.03
CA VAL A 311 3.44 -7.24 19.71
C VAL A 311 3.46 -6.08 20.70
N PRO A 312 3.86 -4.86 20.30
CA PRO A 312 3.66 -3.69 21.13
C PRO A 312 2.17 -3.43 21.31
N LEU A 313 1.73 -3.27 22.55
CA LEU A 313 0.30 -3.17 22.86
C LEU A 313 -0.32 -1.88 22.30
N HIS A 314 0.48 -0.85 22.01
CA HIS A 314 0.01 0.37 21.35
C HIS A 314 -0.56 0.14 19.93
N ARG A 315 -0.28 -1.02 19.32
CA ARG A 315 -0.87 -1.45 18.04
C ARG A 315 -2.29 -2.00 18.19
N ILE A 316 -2.69 -2.33 19.42
CA ILE A 316 -4.00 -2.89 19.73
C ILE A 316 -4.80 -1.79 20.40
N HIS A 317 -5.93 -1.41 19.79
CA HIS A 317 -6.83 -0.47 20.46
C HIS A 317 -7.52 -1.16 21.64
N PRO A 318 -7.61 -0.50 22.81
CA PRO A 318 -8.32 -1.07 23.95
C PRO A 318 -9.79 -1.30 23.58
N SER A 319 -10.31 -2.48 23.91
CA SER A 319 -11.72 -2.83 23.73
C SER A 319 -12.59 -2.35 24.89
N HIS A 320 -11.95 -1.97 26.00
CA HIS A 320 -12.57 -1.46 27.21
C HIS A 320 -11.75 -0.31 27.77
N THR A 321 -12.39 0.79 28.14
CA THR A 321 -11.73 1.95 28.72
C THR A 321 -12.61 2.55 29.81
N ILE A 322 -11.99 2.83 30.96
CA ILE A 322 -12.60 3.62 32.03
C ILE A 322 -11.64 4.75 32.38
N SER A 323 -12.17 5.96 32.51
CA SER A 323 -11.44 7.09 33.11
C SER A 323 -12.42 7.96 33.87
N ARG A 324 -12.14 8.20 35.15
CA ARG A 324 -13.02 8.96 36.05
C ARG A 324 -12.23 9.70 37.12
N LEU A 325 -12.82 10.78 37.61
CA LEU A 325 -12.31 11.54 38.76
C LEU A 325 -13.02 11.10 40.04
N SER A 326 -12.34 11.22 41.18
CA SER A 326 -12.85 10.81 42.50
C SER A 326 -14.01 11.67 42.97
N LEU A 327 -14.05 12.95 42.54
CA LEU A 327 -15.14 13.88 42.83
C LEU A 327 -16.31 13.77 41.82
N GLY A 328 -16.25 12.80 40.90
CA GLY A 328 -17.26 12.59 39.86
C GLY A 328 -16.90 13.25 38.52
N GLY A 329 -17.46 12.70 37.44
CA GLY A 329 -17.20 13.14 36.06
C GLY A 329 -16.19 12.28 35.30
N ALA A 330 -16.08 12.52 34.00
CA ALA A 330 -15.14 11.84 33.12
C ALA A 330 -13.71 12.33 33.40
N GLY A 331 -12.77 11.40 33.52
CA GLY A 331 -11.36 11.72 33.66
C GLY A 331 -10.72 12.14 32.33
N PRO A 332 -9.48 12.65 32.37
CA PRO A 332 -8.72 12.96 31.17
C PRO A 332 -8.63 11.76 30.22
N ARG A 333 -8.80 12.01 28.92
CA ARG A 333 -8.71 10.95 27.90
C ARG A 333 -7.29 10.37 27.85
N TRP A 334 -7.19 9.05 27.92
CA TRP A 334 -5.94 8.33 27.71
C TRP A 334 -5.34 8.61 26.33
N GLN A 335 -4.01 8.47 26.22
CA GLN A 335 -3.27 8.77 24.99
C GLN A 335 -2.34 7.62 24.62
N THR A 336 -2.30 7.25 23.34
CA THR A 336 -1.31 6.30 22.80
C THR A 336 0.01 7.01 22.50
N ASN A 337 1.12 6.41 22.90
CA ASN A 337 2.50 6.86 22.64
C ASN A 337 2.81 8.28 23.14
N ARG A 338 2.03 8.76 24.11
CA ARG A 338 2.11 10.09 24.69
C ARG A 338 1.64 10.06 26.13
N ASN A 339 2.08 11.02 26.92
CA ASN A 339 1.49 11.27 28.22
C ASN A 339 0.06 11.84 28.08
N VAL A 340 -0.67 11.94 29.19
CA VAL A 340 -2.10 12.34 29.17
C VAL A 340 -2.32 13.76 28.60
N GLN A 341 -1.30 14.62 28.65
CA GLN A 341 -1.33 15.99 28.11
C GLN A 341 -0.85 16.07 26.64
N GLY A 342 -0.48 14.93 26.03
CA GLY A 342 -0.08 14.83 24.62
C GLY A 342 1.42 14.98 24.34
N GLY A 343 2.24 15.16 25.37
CA GLY A 343 3.71 15.21 25.29
C GLY A 343 4.37 13.83 25.25
N ASN A 344 5.70 13.79 25.29
CA ASN A 344 6.47 12.54 25.30
C ASN A 344 6.21 11.75 26.58
N LEU A 345 6.23 10.41 26.49
CA LEU A 345 6.19 9.53 27.66
C LEU A 345 7.50 9.66 28.43
N ARG A 346 7.46 10.26 29.62
CA ARG A 346 8.64 10.40 30.48
C ARG A 346 8.32 9.97 31.89
N SER A 347 9.12 9.07 32.45
CA SER A 347 9.01 8.60 33.84
C SER A 347 10.40 8.20 34.34
N GLY A 348 10.68 8.38 35.62
CA GLY A 348 12.01 8.11 36.18
C GLY A 348 13.14 8.94 35.55
N GLY A 349 12.82 10.13 35.02
CA GLY A 349 13.77 10.98 34.28
C GLY A 349 14.09 10.50 32.86
N LEU A 350 13.53 9.38 32.39
CA LEU A 350 13.84 8.76 31.10
C LEU A 350 12.71 8.93 30.09
N ASP A 351 13.05 9.00 28.80
CA ASP A 351 12.09 8.98 27.69
C ASP A 351 11.72 7.55 27.29
N TYR A 352 10.51 7.34 26.77
CA TYR A 352 10.06 6.05 26.27
C TYR A 352 9.45 6.18 24.88
N GLY A 353 9.78 5.24 23.99
CA GLY A 353 9.36 5.30 22.59
C GLY A 353 7.89 4.98 22.35
N TRP A 354 7.23 4.23 23.23
CA TRP A 354 5.82 3.88 23.13
C TRP A 354 5.20 3.48 24.47
N GLY A 355 3.88 3.50 24.53
CA GLY A 355 3.13 3.25 25.77
C GLY A 355 1.76 3.92 25.78
N PHE A 356 1.21 4.09 26.98
CA PHE A 356 -0.06 4.79 27.19
C PHE A 356 0.05 5.78 28.34
N GLY A 357 -0.32 7.03 28.09
CA GLY A 357 -0.51 8.04 29.12
C GLY A 357 -1.95 8.01 29.62
N VAL A 358 -2.12 7.89 30.94
CA VAL A 358 -3.41 7.80 31.62
C VAL A 358 -3.42 8.71 32.86
N HIS A 359 -4.58 8.83 33.48
CA HIS A 359 -4.77 9.53 34.75
C HIS A 359 -5.60 8.65 35.68
N ALA A 360 -5.20 8.51 36.95
CA ALA A 360 -5.98 7.73 37.91
C ALA A 360 -7.33 8.42 38.21
N PHE A 361 -8.46 7.72 38.35
CA PHE A 361 -8.67 6.29 38.10
C PHE A 361 -8.71 5.99 36.61
N SER A 362 -7.99 4.96 36.16
CA SER A 362 -8.10 4.46 34.79
C SER A 362 -8.01 2.95 34.68
N GLU A 363 -8.74 2.40 33.71
CA GLU A 363 -8.65 1.00 33.29
C GLU A 363 -8.59 0.93 31.76
N LEU A 364 -7.61 0.21 31.22
CA LEU A 364 -7.49 -0.11 29.80
C LEU A 364 -7.53 -1.63 29.61
N GLY A 365 -8.56 -2.13 28.94
CA GLY A 365 -8.74 -3.55 28.62
C GLY A 365 -8.40 -3.87 27.16
N PHE A 366 -7.61 -4.91 26.95
CA PHE A 366 -7.14 -5.36 25.64
C PHE A 366 -7.50 -6.83 25.42
N PRO A 367 -7.99 -7.21 24.23
CA PRO A 367 -8.21 -8.61 23.91
C PRO A 367 -6.87 -9.35 23.81
N LEU A 368 -6.79 -10.53 24.42
CA LEU A 368 -5.62 -11.41 24.34
C LEU A 368 -5.62 -12.23 23.04
N PRO A 369 -4.44 -12.61 22.52
CA PRO A 369 -4.34 -13.38 21.29
C PRO A 369 -4.92 -14.79 21.45
N PRO A 370 -5.34 -15.44 20.36
CA PRO A 370 -5.84 -16.82 20.37
C PRO A 370 -4.72 -17.87 20.56
N MET A 371 -3.60 -17.47 21.15
CA MET A 371 -2.44 -18.32 21.45
C MET A 371 -1.76 -17.84 22.73
N ARG A 372 -1.02 -18.73 23.40
CA ARG A 372 -0.26 -18.38 24.60
C ARG A 372 0.75 -17.28 24.31
N CYS A 373 0.87 -16.34 25.25
CA CYS A 373 1.83 -15.25 25.17
C CYS A 373 2.36 -14.87 26.56
N VAL A 374 3.37 -14.00 26.57
CA VAL A 374 3.94 -13.40 27.79
C VAL A 374 3.82 -11.89 27.71
N PHE A 375 3.15 -11.28 28.69
CA PHE A 375 3.05 -9.84 28.81
C PHE A 375 4.18 -9.27 29.66
N ARG A 376 4.70 -8.10 29.24
CA ARG A 376 5.70 -7.31 29.98
C ARG A 376 5.40 -5.82 29.79
N THR A 377 5.58 -5.04 30.85
CA THR A 377 5.51 -3.57 30.81
C THR A 377 6.29 -2.98 31.98
N ALA A 378 6.50 -1.66 31.96
CA ALA A 378 6.82 -0.89 33.14
C ALA A 378 5.73 0.14 33.42
N VAL A 379 5.65 0.64 34.65
CA VAL A 379 4.70 1.66 35.04
C VAL A 379 5.37 2.68 35.96
N GLY A 380 5.03 3.94 35.78
CA GLY A 380 5.50 5.04 36.62
C GLY A 380 4.65 6.28 36.44
N LEU A 381 4.72 7.20 37.39
CA LEU A 381 4.12 8.52 37.23
C LEU A 381 4.85 9.27 36.11
N ASP A 382 4.10 10.04 35.30
CA ASP A 382 4.72 10.86 34.27
C ASP A 382 5.56 11.98 34.91
N GLN A 383 6.59 12.44 34.19
CA GLN A 383 7.49 13.50 34.65
C GLN A 383 6.74 14.79 35.02
N ILE A 384 5.61 15.07 34.37
CA ILE A 384 4.77 16.24 34.69
C ILE A 384 4.10 16.13 36.07
N SER A 385 3.97 14.92 36.63
CA SER A 385 3.40 14.69 37.96
C SER A 385 4.29 15.21 39.08
N GLY A 386 5.58 15.48 38.78
CA GLY A 386 6.54 16.00 39.76
C GLY A 386 6.64 15.09 40.99
N PRO A 387 6.88 15.64 42.19
CA PRO A 387 6.98 14.85 43.42
C PRO A 387 5.62 14.45 44.03
N GLY A 388 4.52 15.07 43.61
CA GLY A 388 3.23 15.00 44.35
C GLY A 388 2.23 13.95 43.88
N GLY A 389 2.37 13.38 42.68
CA GLY A 389 1.47 12.31 42.20
C GLY A 389 1.57 11.05 43.07
N CYS A 390 0.47 10.32 43.25
CA CYS A 390 0.50 9.03 43.95
C CYS A 390 -0.53 8.03 43.44
N ILE A 391 -0.05 6.87 43.00
CA ILE A 391 -0.90 5.84 42.41
C ILE A 391 -0.54 4.44 42.91
N GLN A 392 -1.47 3.52 42.69
CA GLN A 392 -1.19 2.09 42.68
C GLN A 392 -1.60 1.50 41.34
N ALA A 393 -0.70 0.74 40.71
CA ALA A 393 -0.95 0.12 39.42
C ALA A 393 -1.16 -1.39 39.56
N ARG A 394 -2.13 -1.94 38.82
CA ARG A 394 -2.43 -3.37 38.77
C ARG A 394 -2.54 -3.87 37.34
N ILE A 395 -2.20 -5.15 37.16
CA ILE A 395 -2.40 -5.88 35.91
C ILE A 395 -3.26 -7.10 36.21
N ARG A 396 -4.37 -7.24 35.50
CA ARG A 396 -5.32 -8.35 35.68
C ARG A 396 -5.56 -9.09 34.37
N LEU A 397 -5.74 -10.41 34.48
CA LEU A 397 -6.08 -11.29 33.36
C LEU A 397 -7.53 -11.77 33.51
N GLY A 398 -8.33 -11.54 32.46
CA GLY A 398 -9.73 -11.95 32.41
C GLY A 398 -10.56 -11.46 33.59
N LYS A 399 -11.39 -12.35 34.13
CA LYS A 399 -12.27 -12.07 35.28
C LYS A 399 -11.66 -12.46 36.63
N ALA A 400 -10.34 -12.70 36.69
CA ALA A 400 -9.69 -13.07 37.94
C ALA A 400 -9.86 -11.96 38.99
N SER A 401 -10.20 -12.31 40.22
CA SER A 401 -10.35 -11.35 41.32
C SER A 401 -9.00 -10.84 41.85
N THR A 402 -7.94 -11.60 41.61
CA THR A 402 -6.57 -11.26 42.03
C THR A 402 -5.78 -10.68 40.86
N ALA A 403 -5.05 -9.60 41.12
CA ALA A 403 -4.13 -9.03 40.14
C ALA A 403 -2.95 -9.99 39.93
N SER A 404 -2.56 -10.18 38.66
CA SER A 404 -1.35 -10.93 38.31
C SER A 404 -0.07 -10.14 38.63
N TYR A 405 -0.21 -8.83 38.80
CA TYR A 405 0.84 -7.93 39.26
C TYR A 405 0.22 -6.70 39.92
N GLU A 406 0.86 -6.20 40.97
CA GLU A 406 0.45 -5.01 41.71
C GLU A 406 1.71 -4.29 42.21
N THR A 407 1.75 -2.97 42.05
CA THR A 407 2.84 -2.17 42.59
C THR A 407 2.61 -1.88 44.08
N PRO A 408 3.66 -1.62 44.87
CA PRO A 408 3.49 -0.79 46.05
C PRO A 408 2.97 0.61 45.65
N PRO A 409 2.49 1.44 46.60
CA PRO A 409 2.24 2.85 46.37
C PRO A 409 3.43 3.53 45.69
N LEU A 410 3.21 4.13 44.52
CA LEU A 410 4.21 4.95 43.83
C LEU A 410 3.94 6.40 44.14
N VAL A 411 4.97 7.14 44.55
CA VAL A 411 4.89 8.58 44.86
C VAL A 411 5.96 9.32 44.07
N GLY A 412 5.54 10.36 43.37
CA GLY A 412 6.40 11.17 42.52
C GLY A 412 6.90 10.46 41.25
N SER A 413 7.44 11.24 40.32
CA SER A 413 7.78 10.80 38.97
C SER A 413 9.13 10.12 38.82
N THR A 414 9.84 9.83 39.92
CA THR A 414 11.22 9.30 39.89
C THR A 414 11.29 7.78 39.88
N ASP A 415 10.25 7.08 40.38
CA ASP A 415 10.21 5.63 40.46
C ASP A 415 9.49 5.02 39.24
N VAL A 416 10.05 3.93 38.71
CA VAL A 416 9.48 3.14 37.61
C VAL A 416 9.55 1.67 37.98
N ARG A 417 8.41 0.98 37.96
CA ARG A 417 8.33 -0.44 38.32
C ARG A 417 8.11 -1.31 37.10
N GLN A 418 8.87 -2.40 37.01
CA GLN A 418 8.74 -3.41 35.97
C GLN A 418 7.76 -4.49 36.42
N SER A 419 6.90 -4.97 35.51
CA SER A 419 5.92 -6.01 35.80
C SER A 419 6.53 -7.41 35.94
N GLY A 420 7.76 -7.61 35.45
CA GLY A 420 8.27 -8.96 35.20
C GLY A 420 7.53 -9.65 34.05
N ALA A 421 7.63 -10.98 33.97
CA ALA A 421 6.98 -11.80 32.95
C ALA A 421 5.62 -12.28 33.44
N ILE A 422 4.55 -11.93 32.75
CA ILE A 422 3.19 -12.38 33.09
C ILE A 422 2.70 -13.33 31.99
N SER A 423 2.54 -14.61 32.32
CA SER A 423 2.02 -15.61 31.39
C SER A 423 0.53 -15.37 31.12
N CYS A 424 0.18 -15.29 29.85
CA CYS A 424 -1.18 -15.05 29.39
C CYS A 424 -1.69 -16.28 28.65
N ASP A 425 -2.76 -16.89 29.15
CA ASP A 425 -3.49 -17.96 28.46
C ASP A 425 -4.68 -17.39 27.65
N PRO A 426 -4.95 -17.87 26.43
CA PRO A 426 -6.12 -17.46 25.64
C PRO A 426 -7.45 -17.56 26.37
N ALA A 427 -7.59 -18.48 27.33
CA ALA A 427 -8.79 -18.64 28.15
C ALA A 427 -9.13 -17.39 28.98
N ASN A 428 -8.14 -16.53 29.28
CA ASN A 428 -8.37 -15.28 30.00
C ASN A 428 -9.13 -14.24 29.16
N GLN A 429 -9.07 -14.35 27.83
CA GLN A 429 -9.69 -13.46 26.82
C GLN A 429 -9.23 -11.99 26.83
N HIS A 430 -8.93 -11.40 27.98
CA HIS A 430 -8.56 -9.99 28.13
C HIS A 430 -7.41 -9.78 29.12
N LEU A 431 -6.65 -8.71 28.89
CA LEU A 431 -5.65 -8.13 29.77
C LEU A 431 -6.11 -6.73 30.18
N PHE A 432 -6.09 -6.42 31.46
CA PHE A 432 -6.47 -5.11 32.00
C PHE A 432 -5.26 -4.42 32.64
N LEU A 433 -5.05 -3.16 32.29
CA LEU A 433 -4.07 -2.26 32.89
C LEU A 433 -4.83 -1.23 33.73
N GLU A 434 -4.67 -1.28 35.05
CA GLU A 434 -5.45 -0.51 36.02
C GLU A 434 -4.54 0.44 36.82
N VAL A 435 -4.97 1.69 36.98
CA VAL A 435 -4.29 2.69 37.82
C VAL A 435 -5.30 3.31 38.75
N ASP A 436 -5.09 3.09 40.05
CA ASP A 436 -5.95 3.58 41.12
C ASP A 436 -5.31 4.74 41.87
N PRO A 437 -6.10 5.76 42.25
CA PRO A 437 -5.67 6.76 43.21
C PRO A 437 -5.70 6.16 44.61
N LEU A 438 -4.63 6.34 45.37
CA LEU A 438 -4.61 5.97 46.79
C LEU A 438 -5.21 7.10 47.62
N ILE A 439 -6.54 7.11 47.77
CA ILE A 439 -7.26 8.19 48.48
C ILE A 439 -7.15 8.01 50.00
N SER A 440 -7.55 6.84 50.53
CA SER A 440 -7.62 6.58 51.97
C SER A 440 -6.28 6.23 52.61
N SER A 441 -5.31 5.78 51.81
CA SER A 441 -3.99 5.32 52.27
C SER A 441 -2.86 6.08 51.59
N ARG A 442 -3.06 7.38 51.31
CA ARG A 442 -2.07 8.21 50.61
C ARG A 442 -0.84 8.43 51.51
N PRO A 443 0.38 8.13 51.04
CA PRO A 443 1.61 8.40 51.79
C PRO A 443 1.88 9.90 51.97
N ALA A 444 2.68 10.25 52.99
CA ALA A 444 3.14 11.62 53.20
C ALA A 444 3.97 12.14 52.02
N GLY A 445 3.75 13.40 51.62
CA GLY A 445 4.45 14.05 50.50
C GLY A 445 3.72 13.98 49.16
N ALA A 446 2.64 13.20 49.06
CA ALA A 446 1.76 13.19 47.91
C ALA A 446 0.65 14.26 48.04
N ASP A 447 0.22 14.82 46.91
CA ASP A 447 -0.85 15.82 46.83
C ASP A 447 -2.20 15.20 47.25
N PRO A 448 -3.20 15.96 47.72
CA PRO A 448 -4.52 15.38 48.02
C PRO A 448 -5.24 14.92 46.74
N LEU A 449 -6.07 13.87 46.85
CA LEU A 449 -6.85 13.31 45.74
C LEU A 449 -5.96 12.98 44.53
N GLU A 450 -6.52 12.87 43.33
CA GLU A 450 -5.83 12.43 42.12
C GLU A 450 -5.14 13.57 41.33
N ILE A 451 -4.95 14.77 41.88
CA ILE A 451 -4.60 16.00 41.12
C ILE A 451 -3.38 15.85 40.19
N ARG A 452 -2.37 15.08 40.61
CA ARG A 452 -1.14 14.84 39.85
C ARG A 452 -0.93 13.36 39.53
N ASP A 453 -1.99 12.56 39.52
CA ASP A 453 -1.91 11.12 39.28
C ASP A 453 -1.86 10.80 37.78
N THR A 454 -1.06 11.57 37.03
CA THR A 454 -0.75 11.24 35.63
C THR A 454 0.26 10.11 35.61
N THR A 455 -0.07 9.04 34.91
CA THR A 455 0.68 7.78 34.91
C THR A 455 0.96 7.34 33.49
N ASN A 456 2.10 6.70 33.29
CA ASN A 456 2.44 6.07 32.03
C ASN A 456 2.55 4.55 32.21
N TRP A 457 1.88 3.81 31.33
CA TRP A 457 2.22 2.44 31.02
C TRP A 457 3.29 2.44 29.92
N LEU A 458 4.48 1.98 30.26
CA LEU A 458 5.69 2.13 29.48
C LEU A 458 6.03 0.81 28.78
N GLU A 459 6.19 0.90 27.47
CA GLU A 459 6.56 -0.19 26.59
C GLU A 459 5.79 -1.53 26.76
N PRO A 460 4.46 -1.51 26.99
CA PRO A 460 3.67 -2.72 27.14
C PRO A 460 3.75 -3.57 25.87
N ARG A 461 4.10 -4.86 26.02
CA ARG A 461 4.29 -5.79 24.89
C ARG A 461 3.86 -7.21 25.24
N LEU A 462 3.36 -7.90 24.22
CA LEU A 462 3.06 -9.32 24.25
C LEU A 462 4.11 -10.08 23.43
N GLN A 463 4.75 -11.08 24.02
CA GLN A 463 5.59 -12.04 23.31
C GLN A 463 4.74 -13.27 22.96
N LEU A 464 4.48 -13.47 21.67
CA LEU A 464 3.73 -14.61 21.15
C LEU A 464 4.61 -15.85 21.10
N SER A 465 3.99 -17.02 21.28
CA SER A 465 4.64 -18.31 21.02
C SER A 465 4.96 -18.44 19.52
N THR A 466 6.22 -18.73 19.17
CA THR A 466 6.71 -18.73 17.78
C THR A 466 6.07 -19.82 16.92
N THR A 467 5.99 -21.07 17.41
CA THR A 467 5.44 -22.18 16.63
C THR A 467 3.95 -22.02 16.28
N PRO A 468 3.05 -21.64 17.23
CA PRO A 468 1.67 -21.31 16.87
C PRO A 468 1.56 -20.13 15.91
N LEU A 469 2.39 -19.09 16.09
CA LEU A 469 2.40 -17.93 15.20
C LEU A 469 2.77 -18.33 13.76
N GLU A 470 3.83 -19.10 13.57
CA GLU A 470 4.25 -19.59 12.25
C GLU A 470 3.15 -20.38 11.55
N ARG A 471 2.44 -21.23 12.30
CA ARG A 471 1.30 -21.98 11.77
C ARG A 471 0.19 -21.05 11.29
N GLN A 472 -0.14 -20.02 12.07
CA GLN A 472 -1.15 -19.01 11.71
C GLN A 472 -0.73 -18.19 10.49
N LEU A 473 0.56 -17.85 10.36
CA LEU A 473 1.09 -17.13 9.20
C LEU A 473 1.06 -17.99 7.93
N ARG A 474 1.47 -19.26 8.00
CA ARG A 474 1.44 -20.20 6.87
C ARG A 474 0.04 -20.37 6.27
N GLN A 475 -1.00 -20.35 7.11
CA GLN A 475 -2.40 -20.43 6.67
C GLN A 475 -2.88 -19.13 5.98
N ARG A 476 -2.21 -18.00 6.23
CA ARG A 476 -2.61 -16.68 5.72
C ARG A 476 -1.82 -16.23 4.50
N TYR A 477 -0.57 -16.66 4.33
CA TYR A 477 0.23 -16.27 3.15
C TYR A 477 -0.49 -16.48 1.81
N PRO A 478 -1.16 -17.63 1.54
CA PRO A 478 -1.91 -17.81 0.30
C PRO A 478 -2.98 -16.74 0.05
N ARG A 479 -3.62 -16.25 1.12
CA ARG A 479 -4.71 -15.25 1.05
C ARG A 479 -4.20 -13.85 0.70
N GLN A 480 -2.90 -13.60 0.86
CA GLN A 480 -2.27 -12.33 0.50
C GLN A 480 -2.00 -12.24 -1.01
N ILE A 481 -1.92 -13.37 -1.71
CA ILE A 481 -1.68 -13.42 -3.15
C ILE A 481 -3.02 -13.29 -3.89
N LYS A 482 -3.32 -12.08 -4.37
CA LYS A 482 -4.62 -11.78 -5.03
C LYS A 482 -4.90 -12.65 -6.25
N ALA A 483 -3.87 -13.03 -7.00
CA ALA A 483 -4.01 -13.93 -8.15
C ALA A 483 -4.61 -15.30 -7.78
N TRP A 484 -4.44 -15.75 -6.52
CA TRP A 484 -4.94 -17.03 -6.03
C TRP A 484 -6.36 -16.94 -5.49
N GLN A 485 -7.03 -15.78 -5.58
CA GLN A 485 -8.40 -15.64 -5.10
C GLN A 485 -9.33 -16.60 -5.86
N GLY A 486 -10.03 -17.45 -5.10
CA GLY A 486 -10.90 -18.49 -5.67
C GLY A 486 -10.13 -19.72 -6.19
N TRP A 487 -8.88 -19.89 -5.78
CA TRP A 487 -8.07 -21.09 -5.95
C TRP A 487 -7.62 -21.60 -4.59
N ASP A 488 -7.59 -22.91 -4.42
CA ASP A 488 -7.18 -23.58 -3.19
C ASP A 488 -5.78 -24.15 -3.34
N VAL A 489 -4.91 -23.86 -2.37
CA VAL A 489 -3.60 -24.52 -2.25
C VAL A 489 -3.81 -25.94 -1.74
N VAL A 490 -3.29 -26.92 -2.48
CA VAL A 490 -3.37 -28.34 -2.10
C VAL A 490 -2.56 -28.57 -0.82
N LYS A 491 -3.24 -29.02 0.25
CA LYS A 491 -2.71 -29.07 1.61
C LYS A 491 -1.46 -29.93 1.74
N GLU A 492 -1.42 -31.05 1.03
CA GLU A 492 -0.33 -32.03 1.00
C GLU A 492 0.98 -31.39 0.51
N THR A 493 0.86 -30.42 -0.39
CA THR A 493 2.00 -29.73 -1.01
C THR A 493 2.30 -28.36 -0.38
N ALA A 494 1.46 -27.88 0.53
CA ALA A 494 1.55 -26.52 1.09
C ALA A 494 2.84 -26.27 1.90
N ASN A 495 3.45 -27.32 2.45
CA ASN A 495 4.70 -27.22 3.20
C ASN A 495 5.92 -26.94 2.31
N GLY A 496 5.82 -27.19 0.99
CA GLY A 496 6.88 -26.93 0.02
C GLY A 496 6.95 -25.47 -0.48
N ILE A 497 6.16 -24.57 0.12
CA ILE A 497 6.05 -23.18 -0.31
C ILE A 497 6.87 -22.26 0.60
N ARG A 498 7.78 -21.49 -0.01
CA ARG A 498 8.47 -20.38 0.65
C ARG A 498 7.99 -19.04 0.08
N TYR A 499 7.75 -18.09 0.97
CA TYR A 499 7.27 -16.75 0.64
C TYR A 499 8.36 -15.72 0.88
N GLU A 500 8.45 -14.73 0.00
CA GLU A 500 9.46 -13.67 0.04
C GLU A 500 8.84 -12.32 -0.33
N GLN A 501 9.45 -11.22 0.13
CA GLN A 501 9.12 -9.88 -0.36
C GLN A 501 10.10 -9.49 -1.46
N VAL A 502 9.57 -9.17 -2.64
CA VAL A 502 10.35 -8.88 -3.85
C VAL A 502 10.10 -7.44 -4.26
N TRP A 503 11.16 -6.64 -4.30
CA TRP A 503 11.12 -5.30 -4.90
C TRP A 503 11.05 -5.40 -6.42
N THR A 504 10.22 -4.57 -7.06
CA THR A 504 10.13 -4.52 -8.52
C THR A 504 9.92 -3.10 -9.03
N ASP A 505 10.81 -2.68 -9.95
CA ASP A 505 10.73 -1.39 -10.65
C ASP A 505 9.91 -1.47 -11.95
N VAL A 506 9.46 -2.66 -12.32
CA VAL A 506 8.75 -2.95 -13.59
C VAL A 506 7.23 -3.14 -13.42
N ALA A 507 6.72 -2.93 -12.21
CA ALA A 507 5.29 -2.84 -11.95
C ALA A 507 4.73 -1.51 -12.48
N SER A 508 3.39 -1.39 -12.62
CA SER A 508 2.74 -0.12 -12.98
C SER A 508 1.81 0.36 -11.86
N PRO A 509 2.05 1.54 -11.24
CA PRO A 509 3.29 2.33 -11.26
C PRO A 509 4.55 1.56 -10.79
N PRO A 510 5.75 2.01 -11.21
CA PRO A 510 7.03 1.37 -10.90
C PRO A 510 7.41 1.51 -9.43
N GLY A 511 8.20 0.56 -8.93
CA GLY A 511 8.83 0.60 -7.61
C GLY A 511 7.88 0.21 -6.48
N ARG A 512 7.74 -1.09 -6.21
CA ARG A 512 6.99 -1.61 -5.06
C ARG A 512 7.46 -2.99 -4.60
N PHE A 513 7.10 -3.37 -3.39
CA PHE A 513 7.21 -4.74 -2.90
C PHE A 513 5.98 -5.58 -3.28
N LEU A 514 6.23 -6.79 -3.76
CA LEU A 514 5.24 -7.82 -4.04
C LEU A 514 5.62 -9.14 -3.35
N THR A 515 4.64 -9.98 -3.04
CA THR A 515 4.89 -11.32 -2.53
C THR A 515 5.38 -12.24 -3.64
N GLY A 516 6.60 -12.74 -3.50
CA GLY A 516 7.19 -13.79 -4.32
C GLY A 516 6.98 -15.17 -3.71
N VAL A 517 6.83 -16.19 -4.55
CA VAL A 517 6.55 -17.57 -4.17
C VAL A 517 7.58 -18.51 -4.77
N VAL A 518 8.17 -19.36 -3.94
CA VAL A 518 9.14 -20.37 -4.34
C VAL A 518 8.64 -21.76 -3.95
N ALA A 519 8.57 -22.67 -4.92
CA ALA A 519 8.49 -24.11 -4.67
C ALA A 519 9.90 -24.59 -4.30
N THR A 520 10.07 -25.17 -3.11
CA THR A 520 11.41 -25.47 -2.57
C THR A 520 11.96 -26.82 -3.01
N GLU A 521 11.32 -27.91 -2.57
CA GLU A 521 11.79 -29.28 -2.77
C GLU A 521 10.83 -30.09 -3.63
N GLN A 522 9.53 -29.87 -3.47
CA GLN A 522 8.47 -30.53 -4.22
C GLN A 522 7.59 -29.47 -4.90
N PRO A 523 6.92 -29.83 -6.01
CA PRO A 523 5.90 -28.97 -6.58
C PRO A 523 4.80 -28.68 -5.57
N PHE A 524 4.23 -27.48 -5.65
CA PHE A 524 2.94 -27.20 -5.02
C PHE A 524 1.87 -26.94 -6.06
N ALA A 525 0.62 -27.27 -5.70
CA ALA A 525 -0.51 -27.17 -6.61
C ALA A 525 -1.57 -26.17 -6.11
N LEU A 526 -2.10 -25.40 -7.05
CA LEU A 526 -3.32 -24.61 -6.91
C LEU A 526 -4.43 -25.33 -7.67
N THR A 527 -5.61 -25.46 -7.06
CA THR A 527 -6.76 -26.11 -7.68
C THR A 527 -7.99 -25.22 -7.65
N ALA A 528 -8.84 -25.33 -8.66
CA ALA A 528 -10.15 -24.71 -8.64
C ALA A 528 -11.13 -25.47 -9.53
N GLU A 529 -12.40 -25.52 -9.12
CA GLU A 529 -13.50 -25.85 -10.01
C GLU A 529 -14.12 -24.55 -10.51
N LYS A 530 -14.16 -24.37 -11.83
CA LYS A 530 -14.72 -23.16 -12.45
C LYS A 530 -15.70 -23.53 -13.54
N LYS A 531 -16.78 -22.76 -13.63
CA LYS A 531 -17.74 -22.84 -14.72
C LYS A 531 -17.14 -22.20 -15.97
N GLN A 532 -16.86 -23.02 -16.99
CA GLN A 532 -16.56 -22.55 -18.34
C GLN A 532 -17.89 -22.29 -19.07
N THR A 533 -18.02 -21.11 -19.67
CA THR A 533 -19.14 -20.77 -20.56
C THR A 533 -18.68 -20.79 -22.01
N ALA A 534 -19.58 -20.97 -22.97
CA ALA A 534 -19.25 -21.00 -24.41
C ALA A 534 -18.25 -19.92 -24.92
N PRO A 535 -18.32 -18.62 -24.52
CA PRO A 535 -17.34 -17.64 -24.99
C PRO A 535 -15.93 -17.80 -24.37
N VAL A 536 -15.79 -18.52 -23.25
CA VAL A 536 -14.49 -18.70 -22.59
C VAL A 536 -13.66 -19.75 -23.32
N ARG A 537 -12.54 -19.31 -23.87
CA ARG A 537 -11.65 -20.12 -24.72
C ARG A 537 -10.25 -20.32 -24.13
N TRP A 538 -9.89 -19.56 -23.10
CA TRP A 538 -8.52 -19.56 -22.59
C TRP A 538 -8.48 -19.59 -21.06
N LEU A 539 -7.56 -20.38 -20.51
CA LEU A 539 -7.00 -20.16 -19.19
C LEU A 539 -5.72 -19.33 -19.33
N VAL A 540 -5.65 -18.20 -18.65
CA VAL A 540 -4.52 -17.28 -18.67
C VAL A 540 -3.94 -17.13 -17.28
N VAL A 541 -2.65 -17.44 -17.15
CA VAL A 541 -1.85 -17.26 -15.93
C VAL A 541 -0.86 -16.11 -16.16
N GLY A 542 -1.09 -14.99 -15.48
CA GLY A 542 -0.14 -13.90 -15.40
C GLY A 542 0.84 -14.15 -14.26
N ALA A 543 2.04 -14.60 -14.60
CA ALA A 543 3.12 -14.82 -13.63
C ALA A 543 4.45 -14.28 -14.19
N SER A 544 5.35 -13.84 -13.31
CA SER A 544 6.68 -13.39 -13.72
C SER A 544 7.75 -13.74 -12.69
N ARG A 545 9.00 -13.82 -13.14
CA ARG A 545 10.18 -13.83 -12.29
C ARG A 545 10.93 -12.49 -12.36
N PRO A 546 11.51 -12.00 -11.24
CA PRO A 546 12.23 -10.73 -11.19
C PRO A 546 13.68 -10.83 -11.69
N ALA A 547 14.24 -12.04 -11.77
CA ALA A 547 15.65 -12.25 -12.07
C ALA A 547 15.86 -13.32 -13.15
N THR A 548 16.94 -13.16 -13.91
CA THR A 548 17.46 -14.18 -14.83
C THR A 548 17.92 -15.40 -14.04
N SER A 549 17.82 -16.57 -14.66
CA SER A 549 18.18 -17.86 -14.07
C SER A 549 18.29 -18.86 -15.20
N GLU A 550 19.23 -19.79 -15.06
CA GLU A 550 19.55 -20.83 -16.05
C GLU A 550 18.44 -21.89 -16.10
N SER A 551 17.90 -22.22 -14.92
CA SER A 551 16.74 -23.12 -14.77
C SER A 551 15.54 -22.33 -14.26
N PRO A 552 14.79 -21.62 -15.13
CA PRO A 552 13.63 -20.84 -14.70
C PRO A 552 12.60 -21.73 -14.00
N PRO A 553 11.92 -21.22 -12.95
CA PRO A 553 10.77 -21.93 -12.40
C PRO A 553 9.73 -22.15 -13.50
N GLN A 554 9.08 -23.31 -13.48
CA GLN A 554 8.09 -23.71 -14.47
C GLN A 554 6.72 -23.88 -13.83
N LEU A 555 5.67 -23.63 -14.62
CA LEU A 555 4.29 -23.94 -14.27
C LEU A 555 3.79 -25.09 -15.14
N GLU A 556 3.25 -26.13 -14.52
CA GLU A 556 2.47 -27.16 -15.20
C GLU A 556 0.99 -26.86 -15.04
N ILE A 557 0.22 -27.02 -16.12
CA ILE A 557 -1.22 -26.77 -16.13
C ILE A 557 -1.93 -28.06 -16.50
N HIS A 558 -2.88 -28.46 -15.67
CA HIS A 558 -3.77 -29.57 -15.90
C HIS A 558 -5.22 -29.11 -15.96
N VAL A 559 -6.00 -29.72 -16.85
CA VAL A 559 -7.45 -29.52 -16.99
C VAL A 559 -8.12 -30.89 -16.95
N ASP A 560 -9.08 -31.04 -16.04
CA ASP A 560 -9.79 -32.30 -15.77
C ASP A 560 -8.84 -33.49 -15.54
N GLY A 561 -7.72 -33.22 -14.86
CA GLY A 561 -6.69 -34.20 -14.54
C GLY A 561 -5.67 -34.46 -15.66
N GLN A 562 -5.93 -34.02 -16.90
CA GLN A 562 -5.01 -34.17 -18.02
C GLN A 562 -3.98 -33.05 -18.04
N HIS A 563 -2.71 -33.40 -18.23
CA HIS A 563 -1.64 -32.42 -18.46
C HIS A 563 -1.86 -31.72 -19.80
N VAL A 564 -1.78 -30.39 -19.81
CA VAL A 564 -2.03 -29.59 -21.01
C VAL A 564 -0.78 -28.86 -21.47
N THR A 565 0.03 -28.33 -20.53
CA THR A 565 1.30 -27.69 -20.85
C THR A 565 2.22 -27.60 -19.63
N THR A 566 3.52 -27.54 -19.90
CA THR A 566 4.54 -27.06 -18.96
C THR A 566 5.23 -25.86 -19.60
N ALA A 567 5.29 -24.73 -18.89
CA ALA A 567 5.87 -23.50 -19.43
C ALA A 567 6.79 -22.82 -18.40
N PRO A 568 7.95 -22.29 -18.83
CA PRO A 568 8.80 -21.49 -17.95
C PRO A 568 8.12 -20.16 -17.59
N VAL A 569 8.29 -19.72 -16.35
CA VAL A 569 7.79 -18.42 -15.89
C VAL A 569 8.56 -17.29 -16.59
N PRO A 570 7.86 -16.37 -17.30
CA PRO A 570 8.52 -15.29 -18.03
C PRO A 570 9.33 -14.35 -17.13
N LEU A 571 10.49 -13.92 -17.60
CA LEU A 571 11.25 -12.83 -16.99
C LEU A 571 10.51 -11.50 -17.19
N ARG A 572 10.39 -10.69 -16.13
CA ARG A 572 9.91 -9.31 -16.25
C ARG A 572 11.10 -8.36 -16.03
N ALA A 573 11.72 -7.95 -17.13
CA ALA A 573 12.85 -7.02 -17.13
C ALA A 573 12.41 -5.61 -17.55
N GLU A 574 13.22 -4.57 -17.25
CA GLU A 574 12.88 -3.16 -17.50
C GLU A 574 12.48 -2.86 -18.95
N ARG A 575 13.08 -3.54 -19.92
CA ARG A 575 12.77 -3.38 -21.35
C ARG A 575 11.44 -4.03 -21.76
N GLN A 576 10.89 -4.93 -20.95
CA GLN A 576 9.67 -5.68 -21.23
C GLN A 576 8.54 -5.16 -20.35
N GLN A 577 7.89 -4.08 -20.82
CA GLN A 577 6.82 -3.43 -20.07
C GLN A 577 5.54 -4.29 -19.99
N THR A 578 5.21 -5.02 -21.06
CA THR A 578 4.04 -5.91 -21.12
C THR A 578 4.36 -7.29 -20.55
N LEU A 579 3.57 -7.74 -19.57
CA LEU A 579 3.66 -9.09 -19.02
C LEU A 579 3.34 -10.14 -20.09
N SER A 580 4.22 -11.14 -20.30
CA SER A 580 3.86 -12.31 -21.11
C SER A 580 2.93 -13.23 -20.32
N PRO A 581 1.72 -13.55 -20.81
CA PRO A 581 0.89 -14.58 -20.19
C PRO A 581 1.41 -15.99 -20.50
N ILE A 582 1.23 -16.92 -19.56
CA ILE A 582 1.16 -18.35 -19.86
C ILE A 582 -0.30 -18.65 -20.15
N ALA A 583 -0.62 -19.06 -21.38
CA ALA A 583 -1.99 -19.25 -21.82
C ALA A 583 -2.22 -20.66 -22.38
N VAL A 584 -3.38 -21.22 -22.07
CA VAL A 584 -3.82 -22.54 -22.51
C VAL A 584 -5.17 -22.40 -23.21
N ARG A 585 -5.26 -22.88 -24.45
CA ARG A 585 -6.53 -22.95 -25.18
C ARG A 585 -7.36 -24.10 -24.61
N LEU A 586 -8.58 -23.80 -24.22
CA LEU A 586 -9.53 -24.76 -23.67
C LEU A 586 -10.31 -25.41 -24.80
N GLN A 587 -10.58 -26.71 -24.66
CA GLN A 587 -11.44 -27.41 -25.60
C GLN A 587 -12.88 -26.83 -25.58
N PRO A 588 -13.55 -26.73 -26.74
CA PRO A 588 -14.94 -26.32 -26.83
C PRO A 588 -15.83 -27.23 -25.97
N LEU A 589 -16.90 -26.66 -25.42
CA LEU A 589 -17.88 -27.40 -24.63
C LEU A 589 -18.95 -28.03 -25.53
N SER A 590 -19.31 -29.28 -25.25
CA SER A 590 -20.53 -29.91 -25.76
C SER A 590 -21.75 -29.37 -25.00
N GLY A 591 -22.08 -28.09 -25.17
CA GLY A 591 -23.21 -27.42 -24.48
C GLY A 591 -22.91 -25.96 -24.08
N LYS A 592 -23.89 -25.29 -23.43
CA LYS A 592 -23.79 -23.84 -23.07
C LYS A 592 -22.76 -23.54 -21.96
N SER A 593 -22.56 -24.46 -21.03
CA SER A 593 -21.58 -24.32 -19.94
C SER A 593 -21.29 -25.66 -19.27
N ALA A 594 -20.08 -25.86 -18.75
CA ALA A 594 -19.72 -26.99 -17.90
C ALA A 594 -18.76 -26.56 -16.79
N ASN A 595 -18.77 -27.27 -15.67
CA ASN A 595 -17.73 -27.13 -14.66
C ASN A 595 -16.49 -27.91 -15.10
N ARG A 596 -15.34 -27.27 -15.01
CA ARG A 596 -14.02 -27.86 -15.31
C ARG A 596 -13.18 -27.78 -14.05
N ARG A 597 -12.37 -28.81 -13.81
CA ARG A 597 -11.37 -28.81 -12.75
C ARG A 597 -10.04 -28.35 -13.32
N PHE A 598 -9.47 -27.31 -12.72
CA PHE A 598 -8.16 -26.77 -13.08
C PHE A 598 -7.16 -27.06 -11.98
N GLU A 599 -5.93 -27.38 -12.38
CA GLU A 599 -4.80 -27.50 -11.48
C GLU A 599 -3.57 -26.84 -12.10
N ILE A 600 -2.89 -25.99 -11.32
CA ILE A 600 -1.66 -25.31 -11.72
C ILE A 600 -0.58 -25.69 -10.71
N ARG A 601 0.50 -26.33 -11.17
CA ARG A 601 1.63 -26.71 -10.33
C ARG A 601 2.80 -25.78 -10.58
N GLN A 602 3.40 -25.26 -9.52
CA GLN A 602 4.72 -24.60 -9.62
C GLN A 602 5.80 -25.63 -9.31
N LEU A 603 6.67 -25.91 -10.27
CA LEU A 603 7.79 -26.82 -10.09
C LEU A 603 8.94 -26.14 -9.33
N PRO A 604 9.70 -26.89 -8.53
CA PRO A 604 10.92 -26.37 -7.91
C PRO A 604 11.97 -26.05 -8.98
N SER A 605 12.81 -25.05 -8.72
CA SER A 605 13.96 -24.71 -9.56
C SER A 605 15.23 -24.67 -8.73
N THR A 606 16.37 -25.01 -9.34
CA THR A 606 17.70 -24.99 -8.69
C THR A 606 18.03 -23.60 -8.15
N ASP A 607 17.74 -22.58 -8.94
CA ASP A 607 18.09 -21.19 -8.65
C ASP A 607 17.11 -20.55 -7.64
N ARG A 608 16.01 -21.26 -7.31
CA ARG A 608 14.99 -20.85 -6.33
C ARG A 608 14.47 -19.43 -6.53
N VAL A 609 14.44 -18.96 -7.78
CA VAL A 609 13.96 -17.62 -8.14
C VAL A 609 12.46 -17.50 -7.82
N PRO A 610 12.03 -16.46 -7.09
CA PRO A 610 10.63 -16.29 -6.73
C PRO A 610 9.75 -15.99 -7.94
N VAL A 611 8.55 -16.60 -7.93
CA VAL A 611 7.47 -16.32 -8.87
C VAL A 611 6.52 -15.31 -8.26
N ILE A 612 6.30 -14.21 -8.98
CA ILE A 612 5.27 -13.21 -8.67
C ILE A 612 4.02 -13.56 -9.47
N TRP A 613 2.92 -13.84 -8.77
CA TRP A 613 1.63 -14.18 -9.35
C TRP A 613 0.75 -12.92 -9.48
N HIS A 614 0.42 -12.53 -10.70
CA HIS A 614 -0.34 -11.30 -11.00
C HIS A 614 -1.82 -11.56 -11.20
N SER A 615 -2.18 -12.64 -11.90
CA SER A 615 -3.57 -13.05 -12.10
C SER A 615 -3.71 -14.49 -12.61
N ILE A 616 -4.86 -15.11 -12.37
CA ILE A 616 -5.28 -16.37 -12.99
C ILE A 616 -6.72 -16.18 -13.47
N ARG A 617 -6.97 -16.29 -14.79
CA ARG A 617 -8.25 -15.88 -15.39
C ARG A 617 -8.72 -16.84 -16.47
N LEU A 618 -10.04 -16.97 -16.57
CA LEU A 618 -10.72 -17.55 -17.71
C LEU A 618 -11.20 -16.41 -18.62
N VAL A 619 -10.78 -16.42 -19.88
CA VAL A 619 -11.05 -15.33 -20.83
C VAL A 619 -11.49 -15.86 -22.20
N ASP A 620 -12.20 -15.03 -22.94
CA ASP A 620 -12.64 -15.27 -24.31
C ASP A 620 -11.55 -14.94 -25.34
N GLN A 621 -10.76 -13.90 -25.08
CA GLN A 621 -9.65 -13.42 -25.91
C GLN A 621 -8.37 -13.36 -25.08
N LEU A 622 -7.21 -13.58 -25.72
CA LEU A 622 -5.94 -13.39 -25.04
C LEU A 622 -5.74 -11.91 -24.69
N PRO A 623 -5.17 -11.57 -23.52
CA PRO A 623 -4.98 -10.18 -23.15
C PRO A 623 -3.92 -9.47 -24.01
N THR A 624 -3.03 -10.22 -24.66
CA THR A 624 -1.98 -9.68 -25.54
C THR A 624 -2.27 -9.87 -27.03
N ARG A 625 -3.37 -10.55 -27.37
CA ARG A 625 -3.80 -10.77 -28.76
C ARG A 625 -5.32 -10.80 -28.85
N TYR A 626 -5.86 -9.91 -29.66
CA TYR A 626 -7.28 -9.88 -29.98
C TYR A 626 -7.50 -10.52 -31.35
N GLU A 627 -8.29 -11.59 -31.38
CA GLU A 627 -8.76 -12.22 -32.61
C GLU A 627 -10.01 -11.48 -33.10
N TRP A 628 -9.80 -10.46 -33.95
CA TRP A 628 -10.90 -9.69 -34.53
C TRP A 628 -11.64 -10.50 -35.60
N LEU A 629 -10.89 -11.32 -36.34
CA LEU A 629 -11.41 -12.33 -37.26
C LEU A 629 -10.50 -13.58 -37.16
N ASP A 630 -11.08 -14.73 -36.79
CA ASP A 630 -10.41 -16.05 -36.73
C ASP A 630 -11.44 -17.17 -36.58
N GLU A 631 -11.14 -18.38 -37.04
CA GLU A 631 -11.98 -19.56 -36.82
C GLU A 631 -11.67 -20.23 -35.47
N PRO A 632 -12.67 -20.73 -34.69
CA PRO A 632 -14.11 -20.78 -34.95
C PRO A 632 -14.88 -19.63 -34.28
N ALA A 633 -14.28 -18.45 -34.20
CA ALA A 633 -14.76 -17.36 -33.36
C ALA A 633 -15.90 -16.54 -34.02
N ALA A 634 -17.05 -17.17 -34.27
CA ALA A 634 -18.30 -16.43 -34.42
C ALA A 634 -18.74 -15.89 -33.04
N THR A 635 -18.03 -14.90 -32.51
CA THR A 635 -18.49 -14.07 -31.36
C THR A 635 -18.57 -12.59 -31.71
N VAL A 636 -18.02 -12.15 -32.85
CA VAL A 636 -18.31 -10.82 -33.39
C VAL A 636 -19.66 -10.91 -34.09
N PRO A 637 -20.70 -10.18 -33.63
CA PRO A 637 -21.92 -10.04 -34.41
C PRO A 637 -21.55 -9.35 -35.72
N ALA A 638 -21.63 -10.10 -36.83
CA ALA A 638 -21.59 -9.56 -38.17
C ALA A 638 -23.04 -9.52 -38.66
N ASP A 639 -23.48 -8.34 -39.08
CA ASP A 639 -24.77 -8.15 -39.73
C ASP A 639 -24.52 -7.42 -41.06
N PRO A 640 -24.66 -8.10 -42.22
CA PRO A 640 -25.07 -9.51 -42.38
C PRO A 640 -24.01 -10.53 -41.93
N PRO A 641 -24.37 -11.83 -41.78
CA PRO A 641 -23.43 -12.90 -41.44
C PRO A 641 -22.21 -12.95 -42.36
N LEU A 642 -21.05 -13.32 -41.80
CA LEU A 642 -19.81 -13.40 -42.57
C LEU A 642 -19.88 -14.53 -43.62
N PRO A 643 -19.46 -14.26 -44.88
CA PRO A 643 -19.41 -15.25 -45.96
C PRO A 643 -18.23 -16.20 -45.81
N TRP A 644 -18.34 -17.17 -44.91
CA TRP A 644 -17.31 -18.20 -44.70
C TRP A 644 -17.24 -19.20 -45.87
N THR A 645 -16.03 -19.58 -46.26
CA THR A 645 -15.75 -20.66 -47.20
C THR A 645 -14.69 -21.60 -46.64
N SER A 646 -14.83 -22.90 -46.88
CA SER A 646 -13.84 -23.92 -46.53
C SER A 646 -12.92 -24.31 -47.69
N GLU A 647 -13.15 -23.77 -48.89
CA GLU A 647 -12.46 -24.19 -50.12
C GLU A 647 -10.98 -23.79 -50.14
N ASP A 648 -10.65 -22.62 -49.58
CA ASP A 648 -9.29 -22.09 -49.54
C ASP A 648 -9.10 -21.23 -48.29
N HIS A 649 -8.09 -21.57 -47.49
CA HIS A 649 -7.77 -20.94 -46.20
C HIS A 649 -6.25 -20.99 -45.97
N TYR A 650 -5.75 -20.05 -45.16
CA TYR A 650 -4.34 -19.99 -44.76
C TYR A 650 -4.09 -20.74 -43.45
N THR A 651 -4.99 -20.59 -42.47
CA THR A 651 -4.97 -21.30 -41.19
C THR A 651 -6.38 -21.76 -40.80
N GLY A 652 -6.50 -22.72 -39.88
CA GLY A 652 -7.83 -23.24 -39.50
C GLY A 652 -8.44 -24.10 -40.60
N ALA A 653 -9.74 -23.95 -40.83
CA ALA A 653 -10.53 -24.67 -41.84
C ALA A 653 -11.37 -23.76 -42.76
N HIS A 654 -11.51 -22.47 -42.45
CA HIS A 654 -12.34 -21.51 -43.19
C HIS A 654 -11.69 -20.13 -43.33
N ALA A 655 -12.05 -19.42 -44.39
CA ALA A 655 -11.75 -18.00 -44.61
C ALA A 655 -13.02 -17.21 -44.97
N VAL A 656 -13.00 -15.89 -44.82
CA VAL A 656 -14.10 -15.00 -45.21
C VAL A 656 -13.89 -14.49 -46.63
N GLN A 657 -14.88 -14.65 -47.50
CA GLN A 657 -14.81 -14.19 -48.89
C GLN A 657 -15.47 -12.82 -49.07
N VAL A 658 -14.67 -11.79 -49.38
CA VAL A 658 -15.15 -10.42 -49.61
C VAL A 658 -15.19 -10.13 -51.12
N THR A 659 -16.26 -9.49 -51.61
CA THR A 659 -16.41 -9.14 -53.03
C THR A 659 -16.60 -7.64 -53.20
N SER A 660 -16.52 -7.12 -54.42
CA SER A 660 -16.78 -5.70 -54.69
C SER A 660 -18.24 -5.28 -54.47
N ALA A 661 -19.17 -6.25 -54.47
CA ALA A 661 -20.59 -6.01 -54.24
C ALA A 661 -20.97 -5.96 -52.74
N ALA A 662 -20.12 -6.48 -51.85
CA ALA A 662 -20.42 -6.61 -50.43
C ALA A 662 -19.21 -6.26 -49.55
N THR A 663 -19.38 -5.27 -48.67
CA THR A 663 -18.39 -4.94 -47.64
C THR A 663 -18.59 -5.81 -46.40
N VAL A 664 -17.49 -6.19 -45.75
CA VAL A 664 -17.54 -6.90 -44.46
C VAL A 664 -17.24 -5.92 -43.34
N GLU A 665 -18.18 -5.77 -42.40
CA GLU A 665 -18.03 -4.89 -41.25
C GLU A 665 -17.91 -5.72 -39.96
N LEU A 666 -16.87 -5.43 -39.17
CA LEU A 666 -16.62 -6.02 -37.86
C LEU A 666 -16.70 -4.93 -36.79
N THR A 667 -17.76 -4.94 -36.00
CA THR A 667 -17.95 -3.98 -34.90
C THR A 667 -17.47 -4.55 -33.57
N LEU A 668 -16.70 -3.75 -32.83
CA LEU A 668 -16.21 -4.12 -31.50
C LEU A 668 -17.27 -3.83 -30.44
N SER A 669 -17.38 -4.72 -29.44
CA SER A 669 -18.24 -4.51 -28.27
C SER A 669 -17.78 -3.35 -27.38
N HIS A 670 -16.48 -3.05 -27.41
CA HIS A 670 -15.89 -1.88 -26.79
C HIS A 670 -14.67 -1.40 -27.61
N PRO A 671 -14.32 -0.10 -27.55
CA PRO A 671 -13.15 0.41 -28.24
C PRO A 671 -11.85 -0.25 -27.76
N LEU A 672 -10.94 -0.58 -28.67
CA LEU A 672 -9.63 -1.18 -28.38
C LEU A 672 -8.52 -0.13 -28.45
N PRO A 673 -7.76 0.09 -27.36
CA PRO A 673 -6.69 1.10 -27.31
C PRO A 673 -5.43 0.66 -28.08
N ILE A 674 -4.91 1.57 -28.91
CA ILE A 674 -3.60 1.46 -29.56
C ILE A 674 -2.58 2.32 -28.83
N ARG A 675 -1.43 1.73 -28.46
CA ARG A 675 -0.38 2.37 -27.64
C ARG A 675 1.03 2.02 -28.13
N GLN A 676 1.99 2.88 -27.80
CA GLN A 676 3.42 2.61 -28.06
C GLN A 676 3.95 1.43 -27.24
N PHE A 677 3.55 1.37 -25.97
CA PHE A 677 3.94 0.36 -24.99
C PHE A 677 2.68 -0.23 -24.37
N PRO A 678 2.03 -1.19 -25.06
CA PRO A 678 0.72 -1.67 -24.65
C PRO A 678 0.77 -2.45 -23.34
N GLN A 679 -0.22 -2.26 -22.47
CA GLN A 679 -0.53 -3.16 -21.36
C GLN A 679 -1.49 -4.27 -21.83
N TRP A 680 -1.83 -5.23 -20.95
CA TRP A 680 -2.92 -6.17 -21.24
C TRP A 680 -4.22 -5.47 -21.61
N GLY A 681 -4.85 -5.93 -22.69
CA GLY A 681 -6.04 -5.30 -23.29
C GLY A 681 -5.72 -4.13 -24.22
N GLU A 682 -4.45 -3.77 -24.40
CA GLU A 682 -3.99 -2.76 -25.35
C GLU A 682 -3.11 -3.39 -26.44
N TYR A 683 -3.10 -2.76 -27.62
CA TYR A 683 -2.49 -3.33 -28.81
C TYR A 683 -1.59 -2.32 -29.53
N ARG A 684 -0.73 -2.84 -30.43
CA ARG A 684 0.17 -2.03 -31.26
C ARG A 684 0.28 -2.58 -32.67
N PHE A 685 0.32 -3.89 -32.82
CA PHE A 685 0.51 -4.52 -34.11
C PHE A 685 -0.80 -5.06 -34.65
N LEU A 686 -0.95 -4.97 -35.97
CA LEU A 686 -2.02 -5.58 -36.73
C LEU A 686 -1.42 -6.63 -37.65
N ARG A 687 -2.03 -7.82 -37.73
CA ARG A 687 -1.73 -8.82 -38.75
C ARG A 687 -3.00 -9.26 -39.45
N PHE A 688 -2.93 -9.39 -40.76
CA PHE A 688 -4.00 -10.01 -41.54
C PHE A 688 -3.42 -10.82 -42.69
N ALA A 689 -4.15 -11.88 -43.06
CA ALA A 689 -3.83 -12.73 -44.19
C ALA A 689 -4.93 -12.61 -45.25
N LEU A 690 -4.53 -12.31 -46.48
CA LEU A 690 -5.44 -12.17 -47.61
C LEU A 690 -4.93 -12.91 -48.85
N LYS A 691 -5.86 -13.31 -49.71
CA LYS A 691 -5.58 -13.86 -51.04
C LYS A 691 -6.63 -13.32 -52.01
N ALA A 692 -6.21 -12.85 -53.18
CA ALA A 692 -7.11 -12.35 -54.21
C ALA A 692 -7.12 -13.32 -55.40
N SER A 693 -8.30 -13.60 -55.96
CA SER A 693 -8.42 -14.46 -57.14
C SER A 693 -8.06 -13.75 -58.44
N SER A 694 -7.91 -12.43 -58.43
CA SER A 694 -7.41 -11.64 -59.56
C SER A 694 -6.79 -10.32 -59.08
N PRO A 695 -5.96 -9.66 -59.92
CA PRO A 695 -5.40 -8.34 -59.63
C PRO A 695 -6.48 -7.33 -59.23
N GLY A 696 -6.25 -6.63 -58.11
CA GLY A 696 -7.26 -5.75 -57.56
C GLY A 696 -6.75 -4.88 -56.41
N ARG A 697 -7.69 -4.22 -55.73
CA ARG A 697 -7.45 -3.30 -54.61
C ARG A 697 -8.35 -3.61 -53.43
N VAL A 698 -7.75 -3.77 -52.25
CA VAL A 698 -8.44 -4.04 -50.99
C VAL A 698 -8.14 -2.96 -49.98
N PHE A 699 -9.20 -2.43 -49.38
CA PHE A 699 -9.15 -1.45 -48.29
C PHE A 699 -9.47 -2.14 -46.97
N LEU A 700 -8.61 -1.88 -45.98
CA LEU A 700 -8.84 -2.22 -44.57
C LEU A 700 -9.05 -0.91 -43.81
N GLU A 701 -10.30 -0.57 -43.56
CA GLU A 701 -10.71 0.71 -43.00
C GLU A 701 -11.01 0.55 -41.51
N MET A 702 -10.43 1.37 -40.66
CA MET A 702 -10.60 1.32 -39.20
C MET A 702 -11.10 2.66 -38.68
N ARG A 703 -12.19 2.62 -37.90
CA ARG A 703 -12.80 3.82 -37.32
C ARG A 703 -12.32 4.04 -35.89
N THR A 704 -11.95 5.29 -35.59
CA THR A 704 -11.54 5.71 -34.25
C THR A 704 -12.70 6.38 -33.49
N THR A 705 -12.68 6.38 -32.15
CA THR A 705 -13.79 6.91 -31.32
C THR A 705 -13.75 8.40 -31.04
N ALA A 706 -12.70 9.14 -31.43
CA ALA A 706 -12.69 10.58 -31.20
C ALA A 706 -13.67 11.29 -32.17
N GLU A 707 -14.41 12.27 -31.65
CA GLU A 707 -15.32 13.09 -32.46
C GLU A 707 -14.49 13.88 -33.50
N GLY A 708 -14.85 13.75 -34.79
CA GLY A 708 -14.17 14.46 -35.88
C GLY A 708 -12.83 13.87 -36.35
N THR A 709 -12.34 12.76 -35.79
CA THR A 709 -11.11 12.11 -36.29
C THR A 709 -11.32 11.36 -37.61
N PRO A 710 -10.31 11.33 -38.49
CA PRO A 710 -10.39 10.64 -39.78
C PRO A 710 -10.46 9.12 -39.61
N LEU A 711 -11.07 8.47 -40.60
CA LEU A 711 -10.85 7.06 -40.91
C LEU A 711 -9.32 6.81 -40.93
N VAL A 712 -8.83 5.67 -40.43
CA VAL A 712 -7.43 5.27 -40.65
C VAL A 712 -7.44 3.89 -41.28
N GLY A 713 -6.48 3.57 -42.12
CA GLY A 713 -6.54 2.28 -42.80
C GLY A 713 -5.38 1.97 -43.71
N TYR A 714 -5.46 0.77 -44.27
CA TYR A 714 -4.46 0.25 -45.19
C TYR A 714 -5.06 -0.06 -46.55
N LEU A 715 -4.24 0.10 -47.59
CA LEU A 715 -4.53 -0.27 -48.97
C LEU A 715 -3.55 -1.34 -49.43
N ALA A 716 -4.06 -2.47 -49.91
CA ALA A 716 -3.27 -3.51 -50.55
C ALA A 716 -3.64 -3.59 -52.05
N GLY A 717 -2.65 -3.40 -52.92
CA GLY A 717 -2.82 -3.33 -54.38
C GLY A 717 -2.29 -2.02 -54.97
N PRO A 718 -2.10 -1.95 -56.30
CA PRO A 718 -1.53 -0.79 -56.99
C PRO A 718 -2.47 0.42 -56.93
N SER A 719 -1.96 1.61 -56.59
CA SER A 719 -2.73 2.86 -56.57
C SER A 719 -1.80 4.07 -56.62
N GLU A 720 -2.08 4.98 -57.54
CA GLU A 720 -1.38 6.27 -57.67
C GLU A 720 -2.39 7.35 -58.12
N PRO A 721 -2.67 8.39 -57.31
CA PRO A 721 -2.17 8.62 -55.95
C PRO A 721 -2.76 7.65 -54.92
N ILE A 722 -2.15 7.58 -53.73
CA ILE A 722 -2.70 6.84 -52.58
C ILE A 722 -3.80 7.71 -51.95
N PRO A 723 -5.07 7.25 -51.88
CA PRO A 723 -6.14 8.04 -51.29
C PRO A 723 -5.86 8.31 -49.81
N ALA A 724 -5.89 9.58 -49.38
CA ALA A 724 -5.93 9.89 -47.96
C ALA A 724 -7.25 9.35 -47.38
N PRO A 725 -7.27 8.78 -46.15
CA PRO A 725 -6.22 8.71 -45.14
C PRO A 725 -5.43 7.38 -45.11
N PHE A 726 -5.39 6.63 -46.21
CA PHE A 726 -4.84 5.28 -46.25
C PHE A 726 -3.31 5.25 -46.38
N ARG A 727 -2.69 4.24 -45.77
CA ARG A 727 -1.29 3.87 -46.04
C ARG A 727 -1.25 2.64 -46.95
N GLN A 728 -0.52 2.71 -48.06
CA GLN A 728 -0.35 1.56 -48.94
C GLN A 728 0.64 0.56 -48.33
N VAL A 729 0.21 -0.70 -48.17
CA VAL A 729 0.99 -1.78 -47.53
C VAL A 729 1.49 -2.83 -48.53
N TRP A 730 0.91 -2.85 -49.74
CA TRP A 730 1.33 -3.68 -50.85
C TRP A 730 1.13 -2.90 -52.15
N LYS A 731 2.19 -2.76 -52.97
CA LYS A 731 2.18 -1.90 -54.16
C LYS A 731 1.92 -2.65 -55.46
N GLU A 732 2.27 -3.92 -55.51
CA GLU A 732 2.12 -4.76 -56.69
C GLU A 732 0.66 -5.24 -56.82
N PRO A 733 0.24 -5.74 -58.00
CA PRO A 733 -0.97 -6.53 -58.13
C PRO A 733 -1.05 -7.60 -57.04
N LEU A 734 -2.23 -7.76 -56.43
CA LEU A 734 -2.44 -8.79 -55.42
C LEU A 734 -2.27 -10.17 -56.06
N PRO A 735 -1.39 -11.04 -55.50
CA PRO A 735 -1.12 -12.33 -56.10
C PRO A 735 -2.19 -13.36 -55.74
N ASP A 736 -2.32 -14.39 -56.56
CA ASP A 736 -3.14 -15.59 -56.29
C ASP A 736 -2.43 -16.54 -55.31
N ARG A 737 -1.89 -15.98 -54.22
CA ARG A 737 -1.32 -16.72 -53.08
C ARG A 737 -1.56 -15.93 -51.82
N TRP A 738 -1.58 -16.63 -50.68
CA TRP A 738 -1.75 -16.00 -49.39
C TRP A 738 -0.63 -15.00 -49.07
N LEU A 739 -1.05 -13.77 -48.78
CA LEU A 739 -0.22 -12.65 -48.38
C LEU A 739 -0.49 -12.35 -46.91
N VAL A 740 0.53 -12.49 -46.06
CA VAL A 740 0.44 -12.14 -44.64
C VAL A 740 1.11 -10.80 -44.40
N ILE A 741 0.33 -9.79 -44.04
CA ILE A 741 0.82 -8.44 -43.76
C ILE A 741 0.82 -8.21 -42.26
N THR A 742 1.93 -7.67 -41.73
CA THR A 742 2.02 -7.19 -40.34
C THR A 742 2.39 -5.71 -40.30
N ARG A 743 1.65 -4.90 -39.54
CA ARG A 743 1.85 -3.44 -39.43
C ARG A 743 1.93 -2.98 -37.97
N ASP A 744 2.64 -1.88 -37.76
CA ASP A 744 2.71 -1.17 -36.47
C ASP A 744 1.74 0.01 -36.51
N LEU A 745 0.55 -0.18 -35.91
CA LEU A 745 -0.52 0.80 -35.89
C LEU A 745 -0.12 2.08 -35.16
N PHE A 746 0.65 1.97 -34.07
CA PHE A 746 1.11 3.15 -33.34
C PHE A 746 2.08 3.97 -34.17
N ARG A 747 3.03 3.33 -34.85
CA ARG A 747 3.94 4.04 -35.77
C ARG A 747 3.20 4.72 -36.91
N ASP A 748 2.16 4.08 -37.41
CA ASP A 748 1.41 4.56 -38.57
C ASP A 748 0.37 5.64 -38.21
N PHE A 749 -0.26 5.58 -37.05
CA PHE A 749 -1.42 6.42 -36.70
C PHE A 749 -1.38 7.04 -35.29
N GLY A 750 -0.36 6.73 -34.48
CA GLY A 750 -0.24 7.22 -33.10
C GLY A 750 -1.20 6.55 -32.11
N THR A 751 -1.43 7.22 -30.99
CA THR A 751 -2.35 6.76 -29.94
C THR A 751 -3.80 6.95 -30.40
N CYS A 752 -4.58 5.87 -30.45
CA CYS A 752 -6.00 5.94 -30.78
C CYS A 752 -6.82 4.83 -30.09
N HIS A 753 -8.13 4.82 -30.31
CA HIS A 753 -9.03 3.73 -29.89
C HIS A 753 -9.83 3.27 -31.09
N LEU A 754 -9.67 2.01 -31.50
CA LEU A 754 -10.37 1.43 -32.63
C LEU A 754 -11.75 0.95 -32.19
N SER A 755 -12.78 1.20 -33.00
CA SER A 755 -14.18 0.84 -32.67
C SER A 755 -14.82 -0.08 -33.72
N ARG A 756 -14.35 0.00 -34.96
CA ARG A 756 -14.91 -0.73 -36.09
C ARG A 756 -13.84 -0.95 -37.14
N LEU A 757 -13.95 -2.07 -37.85
CA LEU A 757 -13.15 -2.41 -39.01
C LEU A 757 -14.07 -2.76 -40.18
N THR A 758 -13.74 -2.24 -41.36
CA THR A 758 -14.47 -2.49 -42.61
C THR A 758 -13.48 -2.98 -43.66
N LEU A 759 -13.82 -4.09 -44.30
CA LEU A 759 -13.11 -4.65 -45.45
C LEU A 759 -13.90 -4.31 -46.72
N ARG A 760 -13.22 -3.69 -47.69
CA ARG A 760 -13.83 -3.29 -48.97
C ARG A 760 -12.91 -3.62 -50.13
N VAL A 761 -13.42 -4.40 -51.08
CA VAL A 761 -12.76 -4.64 -52.37
C VAL A 761 -13.24 -3.54 -53.34
N ALA A 762 -12.32 -2.70 -53.82
CA ALA A 762 -12.69 -1.62 -54.75
C ALA A 762 -12.70 -2.09 -56.20
N GLU A 763 -11.74 -2.93 -56.57
CA GLU A 763 -11.53 -3.47 -57.93
C GLU A 763 -10.92 -4.86 -57.82
N GLY A 764 -11.19 -5.72 -58.81
CA GLY A 764 -10.72 -7.11 -58.85
C GLY A 764 -11.83 -8.12 -58.51
N GLY A 765 -11.42 -9.39 -58.42
CA GLY A 765 -12.27 -10.52 -58.06
C GLY A 765 -12.43 -10.68 -56.55
N PRO A 766 -13.11 -11.75 -56.10
CA PRO A 766 -13.23 -12.08 -54.68
C PRO A 766 -11.87 -12.14 -53.96
N VAL A 767 -11.87 -11.68 -52.71
CA VAL A 767 -10.70 -11.70 -51.82
C VAL A 767 -11.03 -12.51 -50.59
N SER A 768 -10.27 -13.57 -50.36
CA SER A 768 -10.36 -14.36 -49.14
C SER A 768 -9.52 -13.72 -48.05
N ILE A 769 -10.10 -13.50 -46.87
CA ILE A 769 -9.44 -13.03 -45.66
C ILE A 769 -9.51 -14.16 -44.63
N ASP A 770 -8.36 -14.66 -44.23
CA ASP A 770 -8.29 -15.78 -43.29
C ASP A 770 -8.40 -15.30 -41.85
N HIS A 771 -7.58 -14.31 -41.47
CA HIS A 771 -7.57 -13.79 -40.11
C HIS A 771 -7.23 -12.30 -40.04
N ILE A 772 -7.65 -11.68 -38.94
CA ILE A 772 -7.29 -10.33 -38.53
C ILE A 772 -7.00 -10.34 -37.03
N TYR A 773 -5.74 -10.11 -36.68
CA TYR A 773 -5.26 -10.07 -35.30
C TYR A 773 -4.75 -8.69 -34.93
N LEU A 774 -5.09 -8.25 -33.72
CA LEU A 774 -4.34 -7.20 -33.04
C LEU A 774 -3.45 -7.85 -31.98
N SER A 775 -2.25 -7.32 -31.77
CA SER A 775 -1.38 -7.80 -30.71
C SER A 775 -0.60 -6.70 -30.02
N SER A 776 -0.23 -6.95 -28.76
CA SER A 776 0.64 -6.05 -27.99
C SER A 776 2.07 -6.09 -28.51
N ARG A 777 2.57 -7.29 -28.88
CA ARG A 777 3.91 -7.50 -29.45
C ARG A 777 3.84 -8.38 -30.69
N THR A 778 4.84 -8.26 -31.56
CA THR A 778 4.95 -9.12 -32.76
C THR A 778 5.08 -10.60 -32.41
N ALA A 779 5.71 -10.93 -31.28
CA ALA A 779 5.82 -12.31 -30.79
C ALA A 779 4.46 -12.93 -30.42
N ASP A 780 3.47 -12.12 -30.00
CA ASP A 780 2.13 -12.60 -29.64
C ASP A 780 1.29 -12.99 -30.87
N LEU A 781 1.76 -12.69 -32.10
CA LEU A 781 1.10 -13.07 -33.36
C LEU A 781 1.43 -14.49 -33.82
N GLN A 782 2.36 -15.17 -33.15
CA GLN A 782 2.62 -16.58 -33.44
C GLN A 782 1.42 -17.42 -32.97
N PRO A 783 1.01 -18.46 -33.71
CA PRO A 783 -0.07 -19.35 -33.27
C PRO A 783 0.34 -20.00 -31.94
N ALA A 784 -0.59 -20.00 -30.97
CA ALA A 784 -0.39 -20.78 -29.76
C ALA A 784 -0.37 -22.26 -30.14
N THR A 785 0.68 -22.99 -29.76
CA THR A 785 0.77 -24.43 -30.01
C THR A 785 -0.48 -25.09 -29.42
N PRO A 786 -1.27 -25.86 -30.21
CA PRO A 786 -2.38 -26.62 -29.64
C PRO A 786 -1.81 -27.60 -28.61
N PRO A 787 -2.57 -27.91 -27.53
CA PRO A 787 -2.18 -28.99 -26.64
C PRO A 787 -2.02 -30.28 -27.45
N LYS A 788 -0.92 -31.00 -27.22
CA LYS A 788 -0.65 -32.30 -27.83
C LYS A 788 -1.62 -33.36 -27.33
#